data_AF-A0A8B6UVD0-F1
#
_entry.id   AF-A0A8B6UVD0-F1
#
_cell.length_a   1.000
_cell.length_b   1.000
_cell.length_c   1.000
_cell.angle_alpha   90.00
_cell.angle_beta   90.00
_cell.angle_gamma   90.00
#
_symmetry.space_group_name_H-M   'P 1'
#
loop_
_entity.id
_entity.type
_entity.pdbx_description
1 polymer ?
#
loop_
_entity_poly.entity_id
_entity_poly.type
_entity_poly.pdbx_seq_one_letter_code
_entity_poly.pdbx_strand_id
1 'polypeptide(L)'
;MRYPIVFMQTLVLTLLFASVPTLAVTGPEVAQLLNNRYKNTVTECPVNKPAYFCSGVLVRGSQGSDTFWTHDAASIQSGAERFNYLRADLDTRQLSQKNGIVFSDSFTAIGVGKSLDVLCAYPFEMTVSGHRPDHGCGLPTATDSTQDPSSCAALGVSDASSWLAHFQQQAQQPEQQCSLSSRVAAQFKASLVAHQLIDSEWSAKPNLLQIRNWDAQAPERLPLQGLFYDTTQTGALLDAQKDQRDYFTATGEWLPVLRMDLNHAPDAVFGFNTQDQLYAGYQVASRLNARYANTAAACQGDTPAYNCSGVLIRTTDASLDFRAWNPSPGSIQRNGVSFSYMRADVYLPKLAWSKNQGLIVKELAAPTAHPLTVRCAYPYDGATFYRSDSCNAHSSAPQTSIPCAEQGITDEHQWLAYFNALASKHTSCSFTGETIPFDVSLKARALLDPAVQWEHNELIVANWPQDIGEQLPLEAFFYTTVAAKPNAVFFQKDYFLHTGRFLPVVGVDLSATDGSIFSFNPDDQVSPLSASVKEANGNTLDPVNAEDSLTVVVPSNIGLLPNDKLKVTWTGASETPAGGSYTSDESLVSAGLEIPIPDTVVAFNLGQSVTVTYTVIRNNVESPASIPLSLTVLPLSQDDLLVSKPKILQAANNGEGPELDLALANPDVELRIEGWPHMAKNQYVWLRLRGEKTDGTRHDYTVWKAPSRVTPSEYDRRYLKAPVPYSYLQALRDGSVLSVEFKAALSQSTDESLAVTFPLRTYTIRGEQQ
;
A
#
# COMPACT_ATOMS: atom_id res chain seq x y z
N MET A 1 -56.81 65.99 26.22
CA MET A 1 -55.46 66.58 26.01
C MET A 1 -54.45 65.44 26.02
N ARG A 2 -53.60 65.41 24.98
CA ARG A 2 -52.34 64.63 24.81
C ARG A 2 -52.43 63.09 24.56
N TYR A 3 -51.80 62.72 23.43
CA TYR A 3 -51.48 61.43 22.80
C TYR A 3 -50.38 60.61 23.56
N PRO A 4 -49.91 59.40 23.14
CA PRO A 4 -50.63 58.14 22.87
C PRO A 4 -49.80 56.82 23.16
N ILE A 5 -50.31 55.67 22.70
CA ILE A 5 -49.63 54.40 22.26
C ILE A 5 -49.20 53.33 23.30
N VAL A 6 -50.00 52.26 23.27
CA VAL A 6 -49.78 50.81 23.41
C VAL A 6 -48.33 50.29 23.41
N PHE A 7 -47.99 49.42 24.37
CA PHE A 7 -47.02 48.34 24.16
C PHE A 7 -47.49 47.03 24.83
N MET A 8 -47.64 46.01 23.99
CA MET A 8 -47.97 44.63 24.29
C MET A 8 -46.63 43.88 24.41
N GLN A 9 -46.31 43.30 25.57
CA GLN A 9 -45.09 42.49 25.75
C GLN A 9 -45.45 41.01 25.69
N THR A 10 -45.01 40.38 24.61
CA THR A 10 -44.97 38.93 24.37
C THR A 10 -43.87 38.28 25.21
N LEU A 11 -44.23 37.23 25.94
CA LEU A 11 -43.32 36.36 26.69
C LEU A 11 -42.59 35.43 25.69
N VAL A 12 -41.29 35.65 25.47
CA VAL A 12 -40.43 34.73 24.69
C VAL A 12 -39.70 33.82 25.68
N LEU A 13 -40.01 32.52 25.60
CA LEU A 13 -39.33 31.45 26.32
C LEU A 13 -38.09 31.05 25.49
N THR A 14 -36.91 31.52 25.88
CA THR A 14 -35.63 31.10 25.28
C THR A 14 -35.19 29.75 25.87
N LEU A 15 -35.34 28.67 25.09
CA LEU A 15 -34.63 27.41 25.31
C LEU A 15 -33.14 27.63 25.00
N LEU A 16 -32.32 27.65 26.04
CA LEU A 16 -30.87 27.48 25.95
C LEU A 16 -30.57 26.05 25.50
N PHE A 17 -30.32 25.85 24.20
CA PHE A 17 -29.62 24.67 23.71
C PHE A 17 -28.17 24.75 24.19
N ALA A 18 -27.87 24.08 25.31
CA ALA A 18 -26.51 23.70 25.61
C ALA A 18 -26.07 22.69 24.54
N SER A 19 -25.20 23.12 23.63
CA SER A 19 -24.47 22.26 22.71
C SER A 19 -23.56 21.35 23.53
N VAL A 20 -24.08 20.17 23.89
CA VAL A 20 -23.24 19.06 24.34
C VAL A 20 -22.30 18.75 23.17
N PRO A 21 -20.97 18.79 23.35
CA PRO A 21 -20.08 18.33 22.30
C PRO A 21 -20.40 16.85 22.07
N THR A 22 -20.93 16.52 20.89
CA THR A 22 -21.03 15.15 20.43
C THR A 22 -19.61 14.60 20.41
N LEU A 23 -19.27 13.76 21.38
CA LEU A 23 -17.98 13.08 21.42
C LEU A 23 -17.90 12.22 20.14
N ALA A 24 -16.93 12.52 19.28
CA ALA A 24 -16.66 11.70 18.11
C ALA A 24 -16.27 10.29 18.56
N VAL A 25 -16.77 9.26 17.86
CA VAL A 25 -16.47 7.86 18.15
C VAL A 25 -14.96 7.63 18.05
N THR A 26 -14.36 7.06 19.09
CA THR A 26 -12.92 6.81 19.15
C THR A 26 -12.53 5.63 18.24
N GLY A 27 -11.26 5.56 17.83
CA GLY A 27 -10.76 4.44 17.01
C GLY A 27 -11.04 3.04 17.58
N PRO A 28 -10.84 2.77 18.89
CA PRO A 28 -11.23 1.51 19.51
C PRO A 28 -12.74 1.22 19.42
N GLU A 29 -13.59 2.23 19.61
CA GLU A 29 -15.04 2.08 19.49
C GLU A 29 -15.45 1.80 18.03
N VAL A 30 -14.78 2.43 17.05
CA VAL A 30 -14.98 2.10 15.63
C VAL A 30 -14.66 0.64 15.35
N ALA A 31 -13.50 0.14 15.80
CA ALA A 31 -13.14 -1.28 15.62
C ALA A 31 -14.20 -2.22 16.23
N GLN A 32 -14.68 -1.90 17.44
CA GLN A 32 -15.74 -2.67 18.10
C GLN A 32 -17.07 -2.64 17.32
N LEU A 33 -17.48 -1.47 16.81
CA LEU A 33 -18.69 -1.34 15.98
C LEU A 33 -18.59 -2.18 14.70
N LEU A 34 -17.42 -2.20 14.07
CA LEU A 34 -17.18 -3.00 12.87
C LEU A 34 -17.22 -4.50 13.14
N ASN A 35 -16.57 -4.98 14.21
CA ASN A 35 -16.67 -6.39 14.64
C ASN A 35 -18.12 -6.78 14.96
N ASN A 36 -18.89 -5.89 15.62
CA ASN A 36 -20.29 -6.12 15.89
C ASN A 36 -21.15 -6.20 14.62
N ARG A 37 -20.84 -5.42 13.59
CA ARG A 37 -21.51 -5.49 12.28
C ARG A 37 -21.10 -6.72 11.49
N TYR A 38 -19.80 -7.05 11.48
CA TYR A 38 -19.25 -8.20 10.77
C TYR A 38 -19.86 -9.53 11.25
N LYS A 39 -20.00 -9.70 12.58
CA LYS A 39 -20.62 -10.89 13.19
C LYS A 39 -22.15 -10.92 13.08
N ASN A 40 -22.79 -9.77 12.83
CA ASN A 40 -24.24 -9.69 12.69
C ASN A 40 -24.63 -10.26 11.33
N THR A 41 -25.31 -11.41 11.31
CA THR A 41 -25.63 -12.17 10.09
C THR A 41 -27.13 -12.17 9.77
N VAL A 42 -27.87 -11.16 10.23
CA VAL A 42 -29.30 -11.01 9.90
C VAL A 42 -29.52 -11.00 8.39
N THR A 43 -30.59 -11.64 7.95
CA THR A 43 -30.95 -11.71 6.54
C THR A 43 -31.66 -10.45 6.04
N GLU A 44 -32.20 -9.65 6.95
CA GLU A 44 -32.96 -8.44 6.66
C GLU A 44 -32.83 -7.47 7.85
N CYS A 45 -32.73 -6.19 7.55
CA CYS A 45 -32.68 -5.09 8.50
C CYS A 45 -34.08 -4.52 8.78
N PRO A 46 -34.26 -3.73 9.85
CA PRO A 46 -35.56 -3.13 10.17
C PRO A 46 -36.20 -2.40 8.99
N VAL A 47 -37.54 -2.40 8.94
CA VAL A 47 -38.35 -1.77 7.89
C VAL A 47 -38.10 -2.39 6.50
N ASN A 48 -37.99 -3.72 6.47
CA ASN A 48 -37.76 -4.53 5.27
C ASN A 48 -36.58 -4.07 4.41
N LYS A 49 -35.50 -3.63 5.08
CA LYS A 49 -34.29 -3.16 4.40
C LYS A 49 -33.34 -4.33 4.14
N PRO A 50 -32.66 -4.37 2.98
CA PRO A 50 -31.61 -5.35 2.71
C PRO A 50 -30.54 -5.37 3.80
N ALA A 51 -29.91 -6.54 4.03
CA ALA A 51 -28.99 -6.75 5.15
C ALA A 51 -27.82 -5.76 5.23
N TYR A 52 -27.33 -5.22 4.11
CA TYR A 52 -26.22 -4.25 4.13
C TYR A 52 -26.53 -2.94 4.89
N PHE A 53 -27.81 -2.64 5.15
CA PHE A 53 -28.21 -1.46 5.92
C PHE A 53 -27.75 -1.47 7.38
N CYS A 54 -27.58 -2.66 7.99
CA CYS A 54 -27.33 -2.82 9.43
C CYS A 54 -26.41 -3.99 9.79
N SER A 55 -26.03 -4.81 8.82
CA SER A 55 -25.24 -6.02 8.97
C SER A 55 -24.12 -6.03 7.94
N GLY A 56 -22.99 -6.67 8.29
CA GLY A 56 -21.80 -6.70 7.48
C GLY A 56 -21.07 -5.36 7.40
N VAL A 57 -19.88 -5.42 6.84
CA VAL A 57 -18.95 -4.30 6.69
C VAL A 57 -18.73 -4.05 5.21
N LEU A 58 -18.86 -2.80 4.81
CA LEU A 58 -18.66 -2.37 3.44
C LEU A 58 -17.28 -1.75 3.32
N VAL A 59 -16.44 -2.31 2.43
CA VAL A 59 -15.07 -1.85 2.23
C VAL A 59 -14.76 -1.61 0.76
N ARG A 60 -13.82 -0.72 0.50
CA ARG A 60 -13.22 -0.51 -0.82
C ARG A 60 -11.71 -0.46 -0.68
N GLY A 61 -10.98 -1.17 -1.53
CA GLY A 61 -9.53 -1.12 -1.59
C GLY A 61 -9.02 0.22 -2.12
N SER A 62 -7.88 0.69 -1.60
CA SER A 62 -7.21 1.89 -2.10
C SER A 62 -6.41 1.60 -3.38
N GLN A 63 -6.37 2.57 -4.29
CA GLN A 63 -5.69 2.46 -5.58
C GLN A 63 -4.29 3.09 -5.53
N GLY A 64 -3.35 2.42 -4.84
CA GLY A 64 -1.92 2.74 -4.87
C GLY A 64 -1.59 4.22 -4.61
N SER A 65 -1.09 4.93 -5.64
CA SER A 65 -0.62 6.32 -5.53
C SER A 65 -1.75 7.35 -5.42
N ASP A 66 -2.94 7.04 -5.93
CA ASP A 66 -4.02 8.02 -6.03
C ASP A 66 -4.71 8.24 -4.69
N THR A 67 -5.47 9.33 -4.59
CA THR A 67 -6.34 9.57 -3.44
C THR A 67 -7.50 8.61 -3.49
N PHE A 68 -7.77 7.87 -2.42
CA PHE A 68 -8.74 6.79 -2.48
C PHE A 68 -10.17 7.22 -2.83
N TRP A 69 -10.54 8.49 -2.67
CA TRP A 69 -11.88 9.00 -2.96
C TRP A 69 -12.04 9.47 -4.41
N THR A 70 -11.04 9.29 -5.27
CA THR A 70 -11.17 9.56 -6.72
C THR A 70 -11.58 8.30 -7.48
N HIS A 71 -12.08 8.52 -8.70
CA HIS A 71 -12.60 7.49 -9.59
C HIS A 71 -11.57 7.11 -10.66
N ASP A 72 -11.39 5.81 -10.90
CA ASP A 72 -10.61 5.32 -12.04
C ASP A 72 -11.39 5.50 -13.37
N ALA A 73 -10.73 5.29 -14.50
CA ALA A 73 -11.34 5.50 -15.82
C ALA A 73 -12.60 4.62 -16.05
N ALA A 74 -12.56 3.37 -15.58
CA ALA A 74 -13.68 2.43 -15.73
C ALA A 74 -14.88 2.83 -14.87
N SER A 75 -14.64 3.36 -13.67
CA SER A 75 -15.65 3.83 -12.73
C SER A 75 -16.26 5.15 -13.21
N ILE A 76 -15.46 6.03 -13.82
CA ILE A 76 -15.98 7.22 -14.52
C ILE A 76 -16.91 6.80 -15.66
N GLN A 77 -16.50 5.82 -16.47
CA GLN A 77 -17.27 5.38 -17.63
C GLN A 77 -18.58 4.69 -17.22
N SER A 78 -18.54 3.79 -16.23
CA SER A 78 -19.74 3.12 -15.73
C SER A 78 -20.59 4.03 -14.85
N GLY A 79 -20.02 5.02 -14.19
CA GLY A 79 -20.69 5.85 -13.19
C GLY A 79 -20.88 5.15 -11.83
N ALA A 80 -20.18 4.04 -11.58
CA ALA A 80 -20.19 3.34 -10.29
C ALA A 80 -18.81 2.76 -9.92
N GLU A 81 -18.68 2.50 -8.63
CA GLU A 81 -17.50 1.98 -7.95
C GLU A 81 -17.79 0.63 -7.32
N ARG A 82 -16.74 -0.19 -7.24
CA ARG A 82 -16.78 -1.56 -6.72
C ARG A 82 -16.43 -1.59 -5.24
N PHE A 83 -17.27 -2.27 -4.46
CA PHE A 83 -17.09 -2.42 -3.03
C PHE A 83 -17.22 -3.89 -2.63
N ASN A 84 -16.37 -4.33 -1.71
CA ASN A 84 -16.49 -5.66 -1.12
C ASN A 84 -17.41 -5.59 0.10
N TYR A 85 -18.33 -6.55 0.19
CA TYR A 85 -19.21 -6.73 1.34
C TYR A 85 -18.72 -7.91 2.19
N LEU A 86 -18.37 -7.62 3.44
CA LEU A 86 -17.75 -8.55 4.36
C LEU A 86 -18.72 -8.94 5.47
N ARG A 87 -18.84 -10.24 5.74
CA ARG A 87 -19.66 -10.77 6.84
C ARG A 87 -19.12 -12.13 7.30
N ALA A 88 -19.30 -12.44 8.58
CA ALA A 88 -18.70 -13.62 9.21
C ALA A 88 -19.10 -14.97 8.59
N ASP A 89 -20.27 -15.04 7.95
CA ASP A 89 -20.83 -16.24 7.34
C ASP A 89 -20.56 -16.33 5.82
N LEU A 90 -19.75 -15.43 5.24
CA LEU A 90 -19.46 -15.41 3.80
C LEU A 90 -18.07 -15.97 3.45
N ASP A 91 -17.36 -16.63 4.37
CA ASP A 91 -16.07 -17.30 4.10
C ASP A 91 -14.94 -16.50 3.41
N THR A 92 -15.12 -15.20 3.16
CA THR A 92 -14.07 -14.30 2.68
C THR A 92 -12.93 -14.25 3.70
N ARG A 93 -11.71 -14.58 3.26
CA ARG A 93 -10.49 -14.52 4.07
C ARG A 93 -9.41 -13.58 3.54
N GLN A 94 -9.60 -13.00 2.36
CA GLN A 94 -8.64 -12.10 1.76
C GLN A 94 -9.36 -11.05 0.89
N LEU A 95 -8.76 -9.87 0.77
CA LEU A 95 -9.14 -8.84 -0.20
C LEU A 95 -8.04 -8.70 -1.27
N SER A 96 -8.44 -8.20 -2.44
CA SER A 96 -7.51 -7.88 -3.53
C SER A 96 -6.52 -6.77 -3.16
N GLN A 97 -6.92 -5.81 -2.33
CA GLN A 97 -6.08 -4.72 -1.83
C GLN A 97 -5.75 -4.91 -0.35
N LYS A 98 -4.48 -4.64 -0.01
CA LYS A 98 -3.95 -4.74 1.36
C LYS A 98 -4.37 -3.60 2.29
N ASN A 99 -4.89 -2.50 1.76
CA ASN A 99 -5.42 -1.37 2.52
C ASN A 99 -6.59 -0.75 1.79
N GLY A 100 -7.37 0.03 2.51
CA GLY A 100 -8.55 0.66 1.96
C GLY A 100 -9.37 1.39 3.01
N ILE A 101 -10.66 1.51 2.71
CA ILE A 101 -11.59 2.35 3.45
C ILE A 101 -12.80 1.53 3.87
N VAL A 102 -13.26 1.81 5.08
CA VAL A 102 -14.44 1.20 5.67
C VAL A 102 -15.55 2.24 5.77
N PHE A 103 -16.75 1.85 5.34
CA PHE A 103 -17.91 2.73 5.27
C PHE A 103 -18.88 2.46 6.43
N SER A 104 -19.51 3.55 6.90
CA SER A 104 -20.57 3.50 7.90
C SER A 104 -21.76 2.70 7.38
N ASP A 105 -22.52 2.09 8.28
CA ASP A 105 -23.77 1.43 7.89
C ASP A 105 -24.76 2.47 7.34
N SER A 106 -25.70 2.00 6.51
CA SER A 106 -26.58 2.91 5.79
C SER A 106 -27.48 3.74 6.71
N PHE A 107 -27.91 3.21 7.88
CA PHE A 107 -28.72 3.99 8.81
C PHE A 107 -27.93 5.14 9.42
N THR A 108 -26.71 4.87 9.90
CA THR A 108 -25.80 5.90 10.42
C THR A 108 -25.49 6.94 9.35
N ALA A 109 -25.14 6.48 8.14
CA ALA A 109 -24.84 7.34 7.00
C ALA A 109 -25.99 8.27 6.62
N ILE A 110 -27.22 7.74 6.56
CA ILE A 110 -28.44 8.54 6.31
C ILE A 110 -28.69 9.54 7.45
N GLY A 111 -28.48 9.13 8.71
CA GLY A 111 -28.67 9.98 9.89
C GLY A 111 -27.80 11.24 9.90
N VAL A 112 -26.64 11.20 9.22
CA VAL A 112 -25.72 12.34 9.06
C VAL A 112 -25.75 12.95 7.65
N GLY A 113 -26.69 12.55 6.80
CA GLY A 113 -26.86 13.10 5.44
C GLY A 113 -25.80 12.68 4.42
N LYS A 114 -25.06 11.59 4.68
CA LYS A 114 -23.97 11.07 3.83
C LYS A 114 -24.33 9.71 3.20
N SER A 115 -25.48 9.55 2.55
CA SER A 115 -25.92 8.23 2.06
C SER A 115 -25.14 7.74 0.82
N LEU A 116 -24.92 6.41 0.74
CA LEU A 116 -24.49 5.73 -0.50
C LEU A 116 -25.70 5.19 -1.27
N ASP A 117 -25.67 5.28 -2.60
CA ASP A 117 -26.63 4.61 -3.47
C ASP A 117 -26.05 3.28 -3.96
N VAL A 118 -26.36 2.21 -3.23
CA VAL A 118 -26.02 0.84 -3.64
C VAL A 118 -26.96 0.45 -4.78
N LEU A 119 -26.38 0.01 -5.89
CA LEU A 119 -27.09 -0.23 -7.15
C LEU A 119 -27.48 -1.70 -7.27
N CYS A 120 -26.52 -2.60 -7.14
CA CYS A 120 -26.76 -4.05 -7.23
C CYS A 120 -25.69 -4.85 -6.47
N ALA A 121 -25.92 -6.15 -6.34
CA ALA A 121 -25.02 -7.11 -5.70
C ALA A 121 -24.69 -8.28 -6.64
N TYR A 122 -23.45 -8.75 -6.57
CA TYR A 122 -22.96 -9.97 -7.20
C TYR A 122 -22.50 -10.95 -6.11
N PRO A 123 -22.81 -12.26 -6.24
CA PRO A 123 -22.36 -13.25 -5.26
C PRO A 123 -20.86 -13.21 -5.00
N PHE A 124 -20.01 -12.94 -5.98
CA PHE A 124 -18.56 -12.80 -5.78
C PHE A 124 -17.94 -11.74 -6.70
N GLU A 125 -16.72 -11.33 -6.38
CA GLU A 125 -15.98 -10.30 -7.10
C GLU A 125 -15.60 -10.72 -8.52
N MET A 126 -15.77 -9.80 -9.46
CA MET A 126 -15.36 -9.91 -10.86
C MET A 126 -14.88 -8.55 -11.38
N THR A 127 -14.13 -8.58 -12.48
CA THR A 127 -13.84 -7.38 -13.26
C THR A 127 -15.11 -6.91 -13.97
N VAL A 128 -15.47 -5.64 -13.79
CA VAL A 128 -16.63 -5.03 -14.45
C VAL A 128 -16.12 -4.03 -15.48
N SER A 129 -16.36 -4.30 -16.76
CA SER A 129 -16.02 -3.37 -17.85
C SER A 129 -16.79 -2.07 -17.69
N GLY A 130 -16.13 -0.93 -17.95
CA GLY A 130 -16.78 0.39 -18.00
C GLY A 130 -17.90 0.49 -19.04
N HIS A 131 -17.93 -0.43 -20.03
CA HIS A 131 -18.96 -0.51 -21.05
C HIS A 131 -20.20 -1.31 -20.64
N ARG A 132 -20.18 -1.94 -19.45
CA ARG A 132 -21.31 -2.72 -18.95
C ARG A 132 -22.45 -1.76 -18.57
N PRO A 133 -23.68 -1.94 -19.11
CA PRO A 133 -24.78 -0.99 -18.92
C PRO A 133 -25.26 -0.93 -17.45
N ASP A 134 -26.15 0.02 -17.17
CA ASP A 134 -26.75 0.24 -15.85
C ASP A 134 -25.71 0.33 -14.72
N HIS A 135 -24.65 1.10 -14.94
CA HIS A 135 -23.56 1.27 -13.98
C HIS A 135 -22.88 -0.05 -13.57
N GLY A 136 -22.67 -0.94 -14.55
CA GLY A 136 -22.07 -2.23 -14.29
C GLY A 136 -23.01 -3.27 -13.68
N CYS A 137 -24.30 -2.97 -13.52
CA CYS A 137 -25.32 -3.92 -13.03
C CYS A 137 -26.07 -4.65 -14.16
N GLY A 138 -26.14 -4.05 -15.34
CA GLY A 138 -26.86 -4.59 -16.49
C GLY A 138 -26.10 -5.70 -17.21
N LEU A 139 -26.77 -6.38 -18.12
CA LEU A 139 -26.14 -7.29 -19.10
C LEU A 139 -26.24 -6.65 -20.49
N PRO A 140 -25.25 -6.84 -21.38
CA PRO A 140 -25.22 -6.20 -22.71
C PRO A 140 -26.46 -6.47 -23.58
N THR A 141 -27.20 -7.53 -23.30
CA THR A 141 -28.39 -7.98 -24.04
C THR A 141 -29.72 -7.58 -23.39
N ALA A 142 -29.71 -6.94 -22.21
CA ALA A 142 -30.91 -6.55 -21.47
C ALA A 142 -31.23 -5.06 -21.68
N THR A 143 -32.52 -4.73 -21.85
CA THR A 143 -33.00 -3.35 -22.00
C THR A 143 -33.00 -2.60 -20.67
N ASP A 144 -32.48 -1.35 -20.68
CA ASP A 144 -32.45 -0.39 -19.55
C ASP A 144 -33.70 -0.48 -18.65
N SER A 145 -33.46 -0.77 -17.37
CA SER A 145 -34.48 -0.71 -16.33
C SER A 145 -34.36 0.64 -15.60
N THR A 146 -35.31 1.54 -15.80
CA THR A 146 -35.25 2.91 -15.25
C THR A 146 -35.41 2.99 -13.73
N GLN A 147 -35.74 1.88 -13.04
CA GLN A 147 -36.05 1.89 -11.59
C GLN A 147 -35.22 0.94 -10.73
N ASP A 148 -34.68 -0.15 -11.27
CA ASP A 148 -33.76 -1.05 -10.55
C ASP A 148 -32.67 -1.49 -11.56
N PRO A 149 -31.41 -1.08 -11.37
CA PRO A 149 -30.35 -1.35 -12.35
C PRO A 149 -29.94 -2.84 -12.38
N SER A 150 -30.46 -3.68 -11.48
CA SER A 150 -30.12 -5.10 -11.44
C SER A 150 -30.71 -5.91 -12.59
N SER A 151 -30.01 -6.95 -13.03
CA SER A 151 -30.34 -7.70 -14.25
C SER A 151 -30.99 -9.06 -14.04
N CYS A 152 -30.84 -9.69 -12.86
CA CYS A 152 -31.34 -11.05 -12.63
C CYS A 152 -32.87 -11.16 -12.75
N ALA A 153 -33.61 -10.17 -12.24
CA ALA A 153 -35.07 -10.19 -12.24
C ALA A 153 -35.66 -10.29 -13.66
N ALA A 154 -35.07 -9.59 -14.62
CA ALA A 154 -35.49 -9.60 -16.02
C ALA A 154 -35.27 -10.95 -16.70
N LEU A 155 -34.36 -11.77 -16.16
CA LEU A 155 -34.05 -13.12 -16.63
C LEU A 155 -34.86 -14.21 -15.90
N GLY A 156 -35.79 -13.82 -15.02
CA GLY A 156 -36.54 -14.77 -14.17
C GLY A 156 -35.70 -15.38 -13.04
N VAL A 157 -34.51 -14.83 -12.77
CA VAL A 157 -33.64 -15.23 -11.66
C VAL A 157 -33.97 -14.37 -10.44
N SER A 158 -34.37 -14.99 -9.34
CA SER A 158 -34.87 -14.26 -8.16
C SER A 158 -34.43 -14.83 -6.81
N ASP A 159 -33.79 -15.99 -6.80
CA ASP A 159 -33.29 -16.67 -5.61
C ASP A 159 -31.90 -17.28 -5.87
N ALA A 160 -31.26 -17.78 -4.81
CA ALA A 160 -29.91 -18.32 -4.91
C ALA A 160 -29.83 -19.56 -5.82
N SER A 161 -30.84 -20.43 -5.80
CA SER A 161 -30.86 -21.66 -6.60
C SER A 161 -30.98 -21.36 -8.10
N SER A 162 -31.87 -20.45 -8.47
CA SER A 162 -32.01 -19.96 -9.85
C SER A 162 -30.77 -19.20 -10.31
N TRP A 163 -30.10 -18.47 -9.42
CA TRP A 163 -28.84 -17.80 -9.74
C TRP A 163 -27.72 -18.80 -10.03
N LEU A 164 -27.53 -19.81 -9.17
CA LEU A 164 -26.52 -20.87 -9.38
C LEU A 164 -26.77 -21.64 -10.70
N ALA A 165 -28.04 -21.96 -10.97
CA ALA A 165 -28.42 -22.62 -12.22
C ALA A 165 -28.13 -21.73 -13.44
N HIS A 166 -28.41 -20.44 -13.35
CA HIS A 166 -28.08 -19.49 -14.41
C HIS A 166 -26.56 -19.39 -14.64
N PHE A 167 -25.77 -19.26 -13.57
CA PHE A 167 -24.31 -19.19 -13.67
C PHE A 167 -23.70 -20.45 -14.29
N GLN A 168 -24.20 -21.64 -13.94
CA GLN A 168 -23.82 -22.90 -14.61
C GLN A 168 -24.20 -22.91 -16.10
N GLN A 169 -25.37 -22.40 -16.47
CA GLN A 169 -25.80 -22.30 -17.88
C GLN A 169 -24.89 -21.38 -18.70
N GLN A 170 -24.30 -20.35 -18.07
CA GLN A 170 -23.31 -19.48 -18.68
C GLN A 170 -21.89 -20.06 -18.64
N ALA A 171 -21.74 -21.37 -18.45
CA ALA A 171 -20.45 -22.06 -18.35
C ALA A 171 -19.53 -21.47 -17.26
N GLN A 172 -20.12 -20.92 -16.19
CA GLN A 172 -19.41 -20.31 -15.06
C GLN A 172 -18.48 -19.14 -15.46
N GLN A 173 -18.81 -18.43 -16.53
CA GLN A 173 -18.08 -17.23 -16.94
C GLN A 173 -18.41 -16.04 -16.02
N PRO A 174 -17.44 -15.48 -15.26
CA PRO A 174 -17.70 -14.43 -14.27
C PRO A 174 -18.41 -13.21 -14.86
N GLU A 175 -18.04 -12.77 -16.05
CA GLU A 175 -18.61 -11.60 -16.72
C GLU A 175 -20.08 -11.78 -17.08
N GLN A 176 -20.55 -13.03 -17.22
CA GLN A 176 -21.93 -13.37 -17.55
C GLN A 176 -22.84 -13.48 -16.32
N GLN A 177 -22.33 -13.22 -15.11
CA GLN A 177 -23.16 -13.14 -13.92
C GLN A 177 -24.25 -12.08 -14.10
N CYS A 178 -25.53 -12.44 -13.91
CA CYS A 178 -26.56 -11.44 -13.67
C CYS A 178 -26.39 -10.85 -12.26
N SER A 179 -26.79 -9.58 -12.09
CA SER A 179 -26.73 -8.88 -10.79
C SER A 179 -28.07 -8.95 -10.07
N LEU A 180 -28.02 -9.07 -8.74
CA LEU A 180 -29.19 -9.13 -7.87
C LEU A 180 -29.50 -7.75 -7.29
N SER A 181 -30.80 -7.46 -7.10
CA SER A 181 -31.26 -6.16 -6.59
C SER A 181 -30.72 -5.89 -5.19
N SER A 182 -30.11 -4.72 -5.03
CA SER A 182 -29.78 -4.15 -3.72
C SER A 182 -31.00 -3.48 -3.07
N ARG A 183 -32.10 -3.27 -3.79
CA ARG A 183 -33.30 -2.57 -3.29
C ARG A 183 -34.34 -3.53 -2.73
N VAL A 184 -34.33 -4.78 -3.21
CA VAL A 184 -35.24 -5.85 -2.78
C VAL A 184 -34.50 -6.77 -1.80
N ALA A 185 -34.91 -6.76 -0.53
CA ALA A 185 -34.24 -7.53 0.54
C ALA A 185 -34.12 -9.04 0.23
N ALA A 186 -35.13 -9.63 -0.41
CA ALA A 186 -35.10 -11.04 -0.82
C ALA A 186 -34.03 -11.33 -1.89
N GLN A 187 -33.82 -10.44 -2.86
CA GLN A 187 -32.78 -10.61 -3.89
C GLN A 187 -31.39 -10.34 -3.33
N PHE A 188 -31.23 -9.34 -2.46
CA PHE A 188 -29.96 -9.13 -1.77
C PHE A 188 -29.62 -10.35 -0.90
N LYS A 189 -30.59 -10.92 -0.18
CA LYS A 189 -30.39 -12.19 0.53
C LYS A 189 -29.96 -13.31 -0.41
N ALA A 190 -30.55 -13.40 -1.61
CA ALA A 190 -30.17 -14.40 -2.59
C ALA A 190 -28.69 -14.27 -3.02
N SER A 191 -28.10 -13.07 -3.05
CA SER A 191 -26.69 -12.91 -3.41
C SER A 191 -25.78 -13.52 -2.36
N LEU A 192 -26.12 -13.35 -1.08
CA LEU A 192 -25.39 -13.89 0.05
C LEU A 192 -25.52 -15.42 0.14
N VAL A 193 -26.73 -15.95 -0.07
CA VAL A 193 -26.95 -17.40 -0.06
C VAL A 193 -26.31 -18.06 -1.27
N ALA A 194 -26.33 -17.44 -2.45
CA ALA A 194 -25.62 -17.94 -3.63
C ALA A 194 -24.11 -18.00 -3.38
N HIS A 195 -23.55 -16.98 -2.72
CA HIS A 195 -22.14 -16.96 -2.31
C HIS A 195 -21.78 -18.06 -1.32
N GLN A 196 -22.68 -18.42 -0.40
CA GLN A 196 -22.45 -19.53 0.55
C GLN A 196 -22.56 -20.92 -0.09
N LEU A 197 -23.41 -21.04 -1.12
CA LEU A 197 -23.72 -22.32 -1.75
C LEU A 197 -22.82 -22.64 -2.96
N ILE A 198 -22.12 -21.65 -3.50
CA ILE A 198 -21.13 -21.87 -4.55
C ILE A 198 -19.90 -22.57 -3.98
N ASP A 199 -19.09 -23.18 -4.85
CA ASP A 199 -17.89 -23.87 -4.40
C ASP A 199 -16.82 -22.91 -3.83
N SER A 200 -15.85 -23.49 -3.13
CA SER A 200 -14.81 -22.76 -2.41
C SER A 200 -13.89 -21.94 -3.31
N GLU A 201 -13.81 -22.23 -4.61
CA GLU A 201 -13.00 -21.44 -5.54
C GLU A 201 -13.60 -20.04 -5.70
N TRP A 202 -14.92 -19.96 -5.83
CA TRP A 202 -15.64 -18.70 -6.01
C TRP A 202 -15.92 -17.99 -4.69
N SER A 203 -16.28 -18.73 -3.63
CA SER A 203 -16.59 -18.12 -2.33
C SER A 203 -15.36 -17.51 -1.64
N ALA A 204 -14.14 -17.88 -2.07
CA ALA A 204 -12.92 -17.21 -1.64
C ALA A 204 -12.86 -15.72 -2.06
N LYS A 205 -13.56 -15.34 -3.14
CA LYS A 205 -13.65 -13.95 -3.63
C LYS A 205 -14.81 -13.22 -2.96
N PRO A 206 -14.61 -12.03 -2.38
CA PRO A 206 -15.65 -11.36 -1.62
C PRO A 206 -16.93 -11.08 -2.43
N ASN A 207 -18.07 -11.04 -1.74
CA ASN A 207 -19.31 -10.51 -2.30
C ASN A 207 -19.11 -9.07 -2.79
N LEU A 208 -19.62 -8.75 -3.97
CA LEU A 208 -19.35 -7.48 -4.65
C LEU A 208 -20.61 -6.63 -4.77
N LEU A 209 -20.50 -5.34 -4.42
CA LEU A 209 -21.52 -4.33 -4.56
C LEU A 209 -21.09 -3.27 -5.57
N GLN A 210 -22.01 -2.86 -6.45
CA GLN A 210 -21.86 -1.65 -7.25
C GLN A 210 -22.50 -0.48 -6.53
N ILE A 211 -21.75 0.62 -6.37
CA ILE A 211 -22.22 1.83 -5.69
C ILE A 211 -22.04 3.01 -6.63
N ARG A 212 -23.07 3.85 -6.78
CA ARG A 212 -22.99 5.02 -7.66
C ARG A 212 -21.83 5.93 -7.26
N ASN A 213 -21.17 6.51 -8.26
CA ASN A 213 -20.12 7.50 -8.05
C ASN A 213 -20.60 8.68 -7.19
N TRP A 214 -19.65 9.26 -6.48
CA TRP A 214 -19.85 10.42 -5.62
C TRP A 214 -19.13 11.64 -6.22
N ASP A 215 -19.27 12.78 -5.56
CA ASP A 215 -18.49 13.96 -5.91
C ASP A 215 -17.07 13.82 -5.35
N ALA A 216 -16.12 13.43 -6.20
CA ALA A 216 -14.72 13.27 -5.82
C ALA A 216 -14.04 14.59 -5.36
N GLN A 217 -14.66 15.75 -5.57
CA GLN A 217 -14.16 17.04 -5.06
C GLN A 217 -14.63 17.35 -3.64
N ALA A 218 -15.52 16.53 -3.07
CA ALA A 218 -16.07 16.72 -1.72
C ALA A 218 -15.95 15.42 -0.88
N PRO A 219 -14.73 14.93 -0.62
CA PRO A 219 -14.49 13.67 0.10
C PRO A 219 -15.06 13.64 1.53
N GLU A 220 -15.25 14.80 2.15
CA GLU A 220 -15.90 14.94 3.45
C GLU A 220 -17.39 14.53 3.43
N ARG A 221 -18.02 14.44 2.25
CA ARG A 221 -19.41 13.99 2.10
C ARG A 221 -19.58 12.48 2.09
N LEU A 222 -18.50 11.72 2.01
CA LEU A 222 -18.55 10.26 2.08
C LEU A 222 -18.84 9.77 3.50
N PRO A 223 -19.65 8.71 3.70
CA PRO A 223 -19.92 8.14 5.02
C PRO A 223 -18.78 7.23 5.48
N LEU A 224 -17.59 7.78 5.60
CA LEU A 224 -16.40 7.03 6.00
C LEU A 224 -16.43 6.78 7.50
N GLN A 225 -16.08 5.56 7.92
CA GLN A 225 -15.98 5.18 9.32
C GLN A 225 -14.51 5.01 9.76
N GLY A 226 -13.63 4.69 8.81
CA GLY A 226 -12.19 4.57 9.03
C GLY A 226 -11.46 4.06 7.79
N LEU A 227 -10.14 3.96 7.92
CA LEU A 227 -9.26 3.29 6.98
C LEU A 227 -8.90 1.92 7.55
N PHE A 228 -8.59 0.95 6.70
CA PHE A 228 -8.09 -0.35 7.14
C PHE A 228 -6.76 -0.69 6.48
N TYR A 229 -5.98 -1.54 7.15
CA TYR A 229 -4.88 -2.27 6.53
C TYR A 229 -4.89 -3.72 6.99
N ASP A 230 -4.53 -4.62 6.08
CA ASP A 230 -4.35 -6.04 6.33
C ASP A 230 -3.05 -6.26 7.11
N THR A 231 -3.15 -6.77 8.34
CA THR A 231 -1.99 -6.98 9.21
C THR A 231 -1.09 -8.12 8.73
N THR A 232 -1.56 -8.95 7.80
CA THR A 232 -0.79 -10.05 7.21
C THR A 232 0.08 -9.60 6.03
N GLN A 233 -0.10 -8.36 5.55
CA GLN A 233 0.55 -7.84 4.35
C GLN A 233 1.60 -6.78 4.68
N THR A 234 2.84 -7.01 4.25
CA THR A 234 3.95 -6.06 4.45
C THR A 234 3.66 -4.72 3.75
N GLY A 235 3.93 -3.61 4.46
CA GLY A 235 3.75 -2.26 3.94
C GLY A 235 2.32 -1.72 3.98
N ALA A 236 1.31 -2.55 4.27
CA ALA A 236 -0.09 -2.14 4.27
C ALA A 236 -0.39 -0.99 5.26
N LEU A 237 0.27 -0.97 6.42
CA LEU A 237 0.14 0.14 7.37
C LEU A 237 0.59 1.47 6.77
N LEU A 238 1.71 1.48 6.02
CA LEU A 238 2.23 2.71 5.43
C LEU A 238 1.29 3.25 4.35
N ASP A 239 0.67 2.36 3.57
CA ASP A 239 -0.33 2.76 2.58
C ASP A 239 -1.60 3.32 3.23
N ALA A 240 -2.07 2.71 4.34
CA ALA A 240 -3.19 3.27 5.10
C ALA A 240 -2.82 4.61 5.78
N GLN A 241 -1.58 4.80 6.24
CA GLN A 241 -1.11 6.08 6.78
C GLN A 241 -0.98 7.16 5.70
N LYS A 242 -0.62 6.79 4.46
CA LYS A 242 -0.70 7.68 3.30
C LYS A 242 -2.14 8.12 3.09
N ASP A 243 -3.09 7.18 2.99
CA ASP A 243 -4.51 7.50 2.81
C ASP A 243 -5.03 8.40 3.94
N GLN A 244 -4.57 8.15 5.17
CA GLN A 244 -4.90 8.95 6.34
C GLN A 244 -4.40 10.39 6.21
N ARG A 245 -3.15 10.58 5.80
CA ARG A 245 -2.56 11.90 5.54
C ARG A 245 -3.31 12.60 4.42
N ASP A 246 -3.49 11.94 3.29
CA ASP A 246 -4.07 12.55 2.09
C ASP A 246 -5.49 13.04 2.41
N TYR A 247 -6.29 12.24 3.12
CA TYR A 247 -7.63 12.64 3.55
C TYR A 247 -7.59 13.83 4.51
N PHE A 248 -6.68 13.83 5.49
CA PHE A 248 -6.50 14.97 6.40
C PHE A 248 -6.09 16.25 5.65
N THR A 249 -5.20 16.14 4.67
CA THR A 249 -4.80 17.28 3.82
C THR A 249 -5.98 17.84 3.03
N ALA A 250 -6.86 16.97 2.53
CA ALA A 250 -8.03 17.37 1.75
C ALA A 250 -9.17 17.95 2.60
N THR A 251 -9.37 17.45 3.83
CA THR A 251 -10.58 17.71 4.62
C THR A 251 -10.34 18.42 5.95
N GLY A 252 -9.12 18.35 6.49
CA GLY A 252 -8.80 18.72 7.88
C GLY A 252 -9.26 17.68 8.92
N GLU A 253 -9.81 16.54 8.50
CA GLU A 253 -10.32 15.49 9.40
C GLU A 253 -9.40 14.25 9.40
N TRP A 254 -9.20 13.66 10.59
CA TRP A 254 -8.47 12.40 10.74
C TRP A 254 -9.43 11.22 10.74
N LEU A 255 -9.23 10.27 9.82
CA LEU A 255 -9.87 8.96 9.90
C LEU A 255 -9.03 8.01 10.74
N PRO A 256 -9.62 7.14 11.59
CA PRO A 256 -8.86 6.12 12.29
C PRO A 256 -8.34 5.06 11.32
N VAL A 257 -7.08 4.66 11.46
CA VAL A 257 -6.50 3.50 10.77
C VAL A 257 -6.74 2.25 11.61
N LEU A 258 -7.39 1.26 11.02
CA LEU A 258 -7.81 0.04 11.68
C LEU A 258 -6.97 -1.13 11.19
N ARG A 259 -6.60 -2.01 12.12
CA ARG A 259 -6.03 -3.32 11.80
C ARG A 259 -7.14 -4.21 11.28
N MET A 260 -6.89 -4.98 10.24
CA MET A 260 -7.79 -6.00 9.74
C MET A 260 -7.04 -7.32 9.58
N ASP A 261 -7.60 -8.39 10.15
CA ASP A 261 -7.20 -9.77 9.86
C ASP A 261 -8.46 -10.62 9.70
N LEU A 262 -8.77 -11.02 8.47
CA LEU A 262 -9.96 -11.82 8.17
C LEU A 262 -9.84 -13.29 8.59
N ASN A 263 -8.67 -13.72 9.08
CA ASN A 263 -8.46 -15.07 9.62
C ASN A 263 -8.74 -15.16 11.12
N HIS A 264 -8.92 -14.02 11.79
CA HIS A 264 -9.31 -13.98 13.20
C HIS A 264 -10.78 -14.35 13.41
N ALA A 265 -11.13 -14.61 14.67
CA ALA A 265 -12.51 -14.82 15.07
C ALA A 265 -13.39 -13.59 14.72
N PRO A 266 -14.70 -13.78 14.44
CA PRO A 266 -15.58 -12.70 13.98
C PRO A 266 -15.67 -11.45 14.87
N ASP A 267 -15.33 -11.54 16.15
CA ASP A 267 -15.31 -10.43 17.10
C ASP A 267 -13.94 -9.75 17.24
N ALA A 268 -12.94 -10.21 16.49
CA ALA A 268 -11.54 -9.77 16.54
C ALA A 268 -10.92 -9.48 15.16
N VAL A 269 -11.73 -9.43 14.10
CA VAL A 269 -11.29 -9.11 12.73
C VAL A 269 -10.67 -7.70 12.67
N PHE A 270 -11.36 -6.72 13.26
CA PHE A 270 -10.91 -5.34 13.29
C PHE A 270 -10.27 -5.01 14.65
N GLY A 271 -9.10 -4.37 14.61
CA GLY A 271 -8.38 -3.88 15.78
C GLY A 271 -7.98 -2.42 15.64
N PHE A 272 -7.52 -1.82 16.74
CA PHE A 272 -7.00 -0.46 16.75
C PHE A 272 -5.74 -0.38 17.60
N ASN A 273 -4.73 0.33 17.11
CA ASN A 273 -3.55 0.69 17.89
C ASN A 273 -3.23 2.17 17.63
N THR A 274 -3.05 2.93 18.69
CA THR A 274 -2.66 4.34 18.63
C THR A 274 -1.32 4.54 17.92
N GLN A 275 -0.37 3.61 18.04
CA GLN A 275 0.93 3.72 17.37
C GLN A 275 0.86 3.61 15.85
N ASP A 276 -0.20 3.01 15.31
CA ASP A 276 -0.42 2.90 13.87
C ASP A 276 -0.98 4.20 13.28
N GLN A 277 -1.40 5.15 14.12
CA GLN A 277 -2.01 6.40 13.68
C GLN A 277 -0.94 7.43 13.36
N LEU A 278 -1.00 8.04 12.17
CA LEU A 278 -0.06 9.09 11.79
C LEU A 278 -0.13 10.29 12.74
N TYR A 279 -1.35 10.67 13.16
CA TYR A 279 -1.56 11.76 14.11
C TYR A 279 -0.98 11.50 15.52
N ALA A 280 -0.59 10.26 15.85
CA ALA A 280 0.11 9.98 17.11
C ALA A 280 1.45 10.73 17.20
N GLY A 281 2.04 11.12 16.08
CA GLY A 281 3.23 11.97 16.03
C GLY A 281 3.04 13.33 16.71
N TYR A 282 1.85 13.96 16.61
CA TYR A 282 1.55 15.20 17.35
C TYR A 282 1.58 14.98 18.87
N GLN A 283 1.05 13.84 19.33
CA GLN A 283 1.08 13.48 20.74
C GLN A 283 2.50 13.20 21.23
N VAL A 284 3.33 12.57 20.39
CA VAL A 284 4.76 12.35 20.68
C VAL A 284 5.49 13.69 20.82
N ALA A 285 5.37 14.60 19.85
CA ALA A 285 5.99 15.92 19.92
C ALA A 285 5.52 16.73 21.14
N SER A 286 4.22 16.69 21.45
CA SER A 286 3.66 17.33 22.64
C SER A 286 4.24 16.76 23.94
N ARG A 287 4.33 15.43 24.08
CA ARG A 287 4.95 14.78 25.24
C ARG A 287 6.44 15.13 25.36
N LEU A 288 7.16 15.17 24.25
CA LEU A 288 8.57 15.56 24.23
C LEU A 288 8.77 16.99 24.74
N ASN A 289 7.96 17.95 24.27
CA ASN A 289 7.99 19.33 24.77
C ASN A 289 7.62 19.40 26.26
N ALA A 290 6.62 18.65 26.71
CA ALA A 290 6.23 18.59 28.12
C ALA A 290 7.36 18.03 29.00
N ARG A 291 8.03 16.96 28.57
CA ARG A 291 9.20 16.41 29.29
C ARG A 291 10.39 17.35 29.27
N TYR A 292 10.64 18.03 28.15
CA TYR A 292 11.69 19.05 28.04
C TYR A 292 11.47 20.21 29.01
N ALA A 293 10.23 20.70 29.12
CA ALA A 293 9.85 21.78 30.04
C ALA A 293 9.82 21.36 31.52
N ASN A 294 9.69 20.06 31.80
CA ASN A 294 9.71 19.54 33.16
C ASN A 294 11.14 19.57 33.72
N THR A 295 11.41 20.47 34.67
CA THR A 295 12.72 20.64 35.32
C THR A 295 12.80 20.00 36.71
N ALA A 296 11.89 19.07 37.03
CA ALA A 296 11.92 18.37 38.32
C ALA A 296 13.29 17.69 38.56
N ALA A 297 13.86 17.93 39.74
CA ALA A 297 15.14 17.36 40.17
C ALA A 297 15.09 15.83 40.36
N ALA A 298 13.92 15.31 40.74
CA ALA A 298 13.64 13.89 40.88
C ALA A 298 12.21 13.58 40.43
N CYS A 299 11.98 12.33 40.06
CA CYS A 299 10.68 11.79 39.72
C CYS A 299 9.97 11.23 40.96
N GLN A 300 8.71 10.82 40.80
CA GLN A 300 7.94 10.22 41.88
C GLN A 300 8.72 9.05 42.53
N GLY A 301 8.72 9.01 43.87
CA GLY A 301 9.46 8.00 44.64
C GLY A 301 10.96 8.28 44.73
N ASP A 302 11.39 9.54 44.60
CA ASP A 302 12.80 9.99 44.66
C ASP A 302 13.72 9.26 43.66
N THR A 303 13.17 8.94 42.49
CA THR A 303 13.94 8.32 41.41
C THR A 303 14.59 9.38 40.50
N PRO A 304 15.66 9.06 39.77
CA PRO A 304 16.40 10.04 38.97
C PRO A 304 15.52 10.73 37.90
N ALA A 305 15.82 11.99 37.61
CA ALA A 305 15.03 12.83 36.70
C ALA A 305 14.77 12.21 35.30
N TYR A 306 15.72 11.45 34.75
CA TYR A 306 15.57 10.77 33.45
C TYR A 306 14.43 9.72 33.40
N ASN A 307 13.81 9.40 34.54
CA ASN A 307 12.65 8.52 34.62
C ASN A 307 11.32 9.21 34.27
N CYS A 308 11.25 10.54 34.22
CA CYS A 308 9.99 11.26 33.95
C CYS A 308 10.16 12.65 33.32
N SER A 309 11.38 13.21 33.34
CA SER A 309 11.68 14.55 32.85
C SER A 309 12.91 14.55 31.95
N GLY A 310 13.03 15.60 31.14
CA GLY A 310 14.01 15.72 30.07
C GLY A 310 13.82 14.71 28.93
N VAL A 311 14.67 14.85 27.91
CA VAL A 311 14.65 14.05 26.69
C VAL A 311 16.03 13.46 26.46
N LEU A 312 16.10 12.12 26.36
CA LEU A 312 17.31 11.41 25.97
C LEU A 312 17.34 11.30 24.45
N ILE A 313 18.35 11.91 23.84
CA ILE A 313 18.51 12.00 22.39
C ILE A 313 19.89 11.48 21.99
N ARG A 314 19.96 10.66 20.95
CA ARG A 314 21.21 10.05 20.48
C ARG A 314 21.39 10.30 19.00
N THR A 315 22.55 10.83 18.64
CA THR A 315 22.95 10.99 17.24
C THR A 315 23.53 9.68 16.70
N THR A 316 23.24 9.39 15.42
CA THR A 316 23.78 8.22 14.71
C THR A 316 23.75 8.46 13.20
N ASP A 317 24.42 7.62 12.41
CA ASP A 317 24.43 7.73 10.95
C ASP A 317 23.41 6.79 10.31
N ALA A 318 22.81 7.24 9.20
CA ALA A 318 22.01 6.38 8.32
C ALA A 318 22.97 5.50 7.51
N SER A 319 22.83 4.19 7.68
CA SER A 319 23.65 3.19 6.99
C SER A 319 22.86 1.91 6.79
N LEU A 320 23.22 1.16 5.75
CA LEU A 320 22.73 -0.20 5.52
C LEU A 320 23.55 -1.25 6.27
N ASP A 321 24.74 -0.89 6.77
CA ASP A 321 25.66 -1.81 7.43
C ASP A 321 25.27 -2.10 8.88
N PHE A 322 24.46 -1.22 9.50
CA PHE A 322 24.01 -1.34 10.88
C PHE A 322 22.68 -0.64 11.11
N ARG A 323 22.00 -1.03 12.19
CA ARG A 323 20.74 -0.40 12.61
C ARG A 323 21.00 0.79 13.54
N ALA A 324 20.19 1.84 13.41
CA ALA A 324 20.33 3.07 14.20
C ALA A 324 20.25 2.84 15.72
N TRP A 325 19.47 1.84 16.15
CA TRP A 325 19.27 1.46 17.55
C TRP A 325 20.30 0.45 18.08
N ASN A 326 21.24 -0.01 17.25
CA ASN A 326 22.25 -0.96 17.68
C ASN A 326 23.45 -0.26 18.32
N PRO A 327 23.97 -0.75 19.46
CA PRO A 327 25.24 -0.28 20.00
C PRO A 327 26.38 -0.53 19.01
N SER A 328 27.23 0.47 18.79
CA SER A 328 28.41 0.31 17.93
C SER A 328 29.45 -0.61 18.58
N PRO A 329 30.40 -1.20 17.83
CA PRO A 329 31.46 -2.03 18.41
C PRO A 329 32.24 -1.34 19.54
N GLY A 330 32.53 -0.04 19.38
CA GLY A 330 33.17 0.76 20.44
C GLY A 330 32.28 0.97 21.67
N SER A 331 30.96 1.11 21.49
CA SER A 331 30.01 1.22 22.61
C SER A 331 29.90 -0.11 23.37
N ILE A 332 29.94 -1.24 22.65
CA ILE A 332 29.97 -2.59 23.26
C ILE A 332 31.25 -2.77 24.06
N GLN A 333 32.42 -2.46 23.47
CA GLN A 333 33.72 -2.65 24.11
C GLN A 333 33.84 -1.90 25.44
N ARG A 334 33.28 -0.68 25.51
CA ARG A 334 33.35 0.17 26.70
C ARG A 334 32.10 0.12 27.58
N ASN A 335 31.15 -0.76 27.25
CA ASN A 335 29.86 -0.88 27.92
C ASN A 335 29.15 0.49 28.11
N GLY A 336 29.07 1.29 27.05
CA GLY A 336 28.48 2.61 27.16
C GLY A 336 28.04 3.18 25.84
N VAL A 337 26.73 3.38 25.73
CA VAL A 337 26.06 4.04 24.61
C VAL A 337 25.79 5.49 25.01
N SER A 338 26.36 6.42 24.25
CA SER A 338 26.29 7.86 24.51
C SER A 338 24.96 8.48 24.04
N PHE A 339 24.38 9.31 24.89
CA PHE A 339 23.20 10.14 24.67
C PHE A 339 23.49 11.57 25.12
N SER A 340 22.83 12.54 24.50
CA SER A 340 22.63 13.86 25.11
C SER A 340 21.33 13.86 25.91
N TYR A 341 21.29 14.64 26.99
CA TYR A 341 20.12 14.81 27.83
C TYR A 341 19.64 16.27 27.76
N MET A 342 18.46 16.48 27.18
CA MET A 342 17.87 17.80 26.94
C MET A 342 16.83 18.13 27.99
N ARG A 343 16.90 19.33 28.56
CA ARG A 343 15.91 19.90 29.48
C ARG A 343 15.95 21.43 29.39
N ALA A 344 14.86 22.12 29.72
CA ALA A 344 14.74 23.57 29.57
C ALA A 344 15.81 24.39 30.33
N ASP A 345 16.32 23.84 31.43
CA ASP A 345 17.35 24.42 32.29
C ASP A 345 18.77 23.90 32.01
N VAL A 346 18.94 23.02 31.00
CA VAL A 346 20.21 22.30 30.72
C VAL A 346 20.93 22.83 29.46
N TYR A 347 20.44 23.93 28.85
CA TYR A 347 20.87 24.59 27.60
C TYR A 347 21.85 23.78 26.73
N LEU A 348 21.33 23.24 25.62
CA LEU A 348 22.04 22.34 24.72
C LEU A 348 21.96 22.85 23.27
N PRO A 349 22.87 23.75 22.84
CA PRO A 349 22.78 24.40 21.53
C PRO A 349 23.19 23.49 20.35
N LYS A 350 23.84 22.35 20.62
CA LYS A 350 24.15 21.33 19.63
C LYS A 350 24.15 19.94 20.27
N LEU A 351 24.00 18.92 19.42
CA LEU A 351 24.16 17.52 19.81
C LEU A 351 25.59 17.02 19.55
N ALA A 352 25.91 15.82 20.03
CA ALA A 352 27.21 15.19 19.86
C ALA A 352 27.69 15.23 18.39
N TRP A 353 28.92 15.72 18.19
CA TRP A 353 29.56 15.95 16.89
C TRP A 353 28.79 16.86 15.92
N SER A 354 27.88 17.71 16.42
CA SER A 354 26.99 18.54 15.60
C SER A 354 26.19 17.74 14.57
N LYS A 355 25.94 16.45 14.85
CA LYS A 355 25.08 15.63 13.99
C LYS A 355 23.63 16.09 14.12
N ASN A 356 22.91 15.97 13.01
CA ASN A 356 21.60 16.58 12.83
C ASN A 356 20.48 15.55 12.74
N GLN A 357 20.74 14.31 13.17
CA GLN A 357 19.81 13.20 13.05
C GLN A 357 20.10 12.11 14.08
N GLY A 358 19.09 11.29 14.37
CA GLY A 358 19.24 10.08 15.17
C GLY A 358 17.93 9.61 15.78
N LEU A 359 17.99 9.12 17.02
CA LEU A 359 16.84 8.56 17.75
C LEU A 359 16.61 9.25 19.08
N ILE A 360 15.36 9.21 19.53
CA ILE A 360 14.88 9.64 20.84
C ILE A 360 14.24 8.44 21.53
N VAL A 361 14.53 8.27 22.82
CA VAL A 361 13.89 7.27 23.67
C VAL A 361 12.88 7.91 24.61
N LYS A 362 11.91 7.12 25.08
CA LYS A 362 10.99 7.48 26.15
C LYS A 362 11.75 7.75 27.44
N GLU A 363 11.07 8.36 28.40
CA GLU A 363 11.53 8.38 29.79
C GLU A 363 11.80 6.96 30.30
N LEU A 364 12.81 6.77 31.15
CA LEU A 364 13.28 5.42 31.47
C LEU A 364 12.37 4.64 32.42
N ALA A 365 11.37 5.28 33.04
CA ALA A 365 10.31 4.56 33.74
C ALA A 365 9.19 4.06 32.81
N ALA A 366 9.20 4.44 31.53
CA ALA A 366 8.21 3.95 30.57
C ALA A 366 8.31 2.41 30.46
N PRO A 367 7.18 1.68 30.55
CA PRO A 367 7.18 0.24 30.41
C PRO A 367 7.78 -0.20 29.07
N THR A 368 8.76 -1.10 29.14
CA THR A 368 9.45 -1.65 27.96
C THR A 368 9.95 -3.06 28.28
N ALA A 369 10.13 -3.89 27.25
CA ALA A 369 10.62 -5.25 27.43
C ALA A 369 12.11 -5.29 27.85
N HIS A 370 12.89 -4.31 27.37
CA HIS A 370 14.29 -4.13 27.72
C HIS A 370 14.52 -2.73 28.31
N PRO A 371 14.52 -2.57 29.65
CA PRO A 371 14.75 -1.29 30.29
C PRO A 371 16.22 -0.85 30.12
N LEU A 372 16.41 0.44 29.85
CA LEU A 372 17.74 1.03 29.72
C LEU A 372 18.29 1.42 31.09
N THR A 373 19.59 1.23 31.31
CA THR A 373 20.26 1.57 32.58
C THR A 373 21.25 2.70 32.38
N VAL A 374 21.03 3.84 33.03
CA VAL A 374 22.02 4.93 33.08
C VAL A 374 23.16 4.51 34.01
N ARG A 375 24.39 4.56 33.49
CA ARG A 375 25.61 4.24 34.25
C ARG A 375 26.21 5.49 34.87
N CYS A 376 26.37 6.54 34.06
CA CYS A 376 26.96 7.79 34.51
C CYS A 376 26.56 8.97 33.61
N ALA A 377 26.78 10.18 34.13
CA ALA A 377 26.54 11.44 33.43
C ALA A 377 27.75 12.35 33.55
N TYR A 378 28.11 12.99 32.44
CA TYR A 378 29.09 14.06 32.37
C TYR A 378 28.35 15.38 32.11
N PRO A 379 28.56 16.44 32.94
CA PRO A 379 28.00 17.77 32.68
C PRO A 379 28.58 18.47 31.43
N TYR A 380 29.56 17.86 30.77
CA TYR A 380 30.16 18.29 29.50
C TYR A 380 30.39 17.01 28.65
N ASP A 381 31.04 17.10 27.50
CA ASP A 381 31.49 15.92 26.74
C ASP A 381 32.59 15.17 27.53
N GLY A 382 32.33 13.90 27.86
CA GLY A 382 33.25 13.05 28.61
C GLY A 382 34.36 12.43 27.75
N ALA A 383 34.32 12.63 26.44
CA ALA A 383 35.19 12.03 25.43
C ALA A 383 35.35 10.52 25.65
N THR A 384 34.22 9.83 25.83
CA THR A 384 34.18 8.43 26.26
C THR A 384 34.91 7.48 25.31
N PHE A 385 35.19 7.88 24.08
CA PHE A 385 36.05 7.13 23.15
C PHE A 385 37.44 6.79 23.72
N TYR A 386 38.00 7.64 24.58
CA TYR A 386 39.35 7.49 25.14
C TYR A 386 39.38 6.85 26.54
N ARG A 387 38.27 6.25 26.96
CA ARG A 387 38.12 5.54 28.24
C ARG A 387 38.08 4.04 28.00
N SER A 388 38.54 3.20 28.93
CA SER A 388 38.46 1.74 28.76
C SER A 388 37.09 1.18 29.14
N ASP A 389 36.38 1.89 30.01
CA ASP A 389 34.95 1.76 30.28
C ASP A 389 34.37 3.18 30.22
N SER A 390 33.19 3.36 29.61
CA SER A 390 32.67 4.71 29.34
C SER A 390 32.47 5.57 30.60
N CYS A 391 32.44 4.98 31.80
CA CYS A 391 32.28 5.70 33.06
C CYS A 391 33.54 5.76 33.93
N ASN A 392 34.70 5.32 33.44
CA ASN A 392 35.97 5.32 34.18
C ASN A 392 36.91 6.44 33.73
N ALA A 393 38.19 6.38 34.11
CA ALA A 393 39.18 7.42 33.77
C ALA A 393 39.53 7.49 32.26
N HIS A 394 39.70 8.72 31.79
CA HIS A 394 40.27 9.07 30.49
C HIS A 394 41.75 8.67 30.43
N SER A 395 42.16 8.03 29.34
CA SER A 395 43.52 7.49 29.15
C SER A 395 44.64 8.54 29.24
N SER A 396 44.39 9.78 28.83
CA SER A 396 45.36 10.88 28.97
C SER A 396 45.39 11.55 30.35
N ALA A 397 44.45 11.21 31.24
CA ALA A 397 44.31 11.80 32.59
C ALA A 397 43.86 10.75 33.63
N PRO A 398 44.58 9.63 33.78
CA PRO A 398 44.08 8.43 34.48
C PRO A 398 43.87 8.62 35.99
N GLN A 399 44.47 9.64 36.60
CA GLN A 399 44.35 9.93 38.04
C GLN A 399 43.36 11.04 38.35
N THR A 400 43.15 11.97 37.43
CA THR A 400 42.30 13.14 37.65
C THR A 400 40.92 12.97 37.02
N SER A 401 40.74 12.13 36.01
CA SER A 401 39.44 11.93 35.34
C SER A 401 38.62 10.74 35.85
N ILE A 402 39.00 10.17 36.99
CA ILE A 402 38.24 9.12 37.70
C ILE A 402 36.85 9.66 38.14
N PRO A 403 35.87 8.81 38.47
CA PRO A 403 34.54 9.25 38.91
C PRO A 403 34.57 10.34 40.00
N CYS A 404 33.66 11.30 39.95
CA CYS A 404 33.70 12.49 40.80
C CYS A 404 33.69 12.16 42.30
N ALA A 405 32.90 11.16 42.70
CA ALA A 405 32.82 10.70 44.08
C ALA A 405 34.17 10.17 44.62
N GLU A 406 34.99 9.54 43.78
CA GLU A 406 36.32 9.03 44.16
C GLU A 406 37.34 10.16 44.42
N GLN A 407 37.01 11.37 43.97
CA GLN A 407 37.80 12.58 44.17
C GLN A 407 37.23 13.49 45.26
N GLY A 408 36.14 13.06 45.93
CA GLY A 408 35.42 13.88 46.91
C GLY A 408 34.63 15.04 46.28
N ILE A 409 34.33 14.98 44.98
CA ILE A 409 33.49 15.96 44.28
C ILE A 409 32.04 15.45 44.31
N THR A 410 31.21 16.10 45.13
CA THR A 410 29.82 15.68 45.40
C THR A 410 28.77 16.76 45.15
N ASP A 411 29.19 18.00 44.85
CA ASP A 411 28.28 19.11 44.52
C ASP A 411 28.72 19.88 43.26
N GLU A 412 27.79 20.67 42.73
CA GLU A 412 27.94 21.38 41.46
C GLU A 412 29.02 22.46 41.49
N HIS A 413 29.27 23.08 42.66
CA HIS A 413 30.28 24.13 42.81
C HIS A 413 31.68 23.54 42.90
N GLN A 414 31.85 22.41 43.60
CA GLN A 414 33.09 21.64 43.60
C GLN A 414 33.45 21.17 42.19
N TRP A 415 32.47 20.64 41.46
CA TRP A 415 32.69 20.22 40.08
C TRP A 415 33.07 21.39 39.18
N LEU A 416 32.41 22.54 39.30
CA LEU A 416 32.72 23.72 38.50
C LEU A 416 34.14 24.24 38.77
N ALA A 417 34.56 24.29 40.04
CA ALA A 417 35.92 24.66 40.41
C ALA A 417 36.96 23.70 39.82
N TYR A 418 36.70 22.39 39.94
CA TYR A 418 37.54 21.34 39.35
C TYR A 418 37.60 21.44 37.82
N PHE A 419 36.45 21.54 37.16
CA PHE A 419 36.32 21.64 35.71
C PHE A 419 37.06 22.86 35.15
N ASN A 420 36.95 24.02 35.81
CA ASN A 420 37.64 25.23 35.39
C ASN A 420 39.16 25.11 35.50
N ALA A 421 39.68 24.37 36.49
CA ALA A 421 41.10 24.10 36.65
C ALA A 421 41.68 23.11 35.63
N LEU A 422 40.85 22.36 34.91
CA LEU A 422 41.33 21.38 33.92
C LEU A 422 41.98 22.03 32.71
N ALA A 423 43.13 21.48 32.31
CA ALA A 423 43.79 21.81 31.05
C ALA A 423 42.96 21.40 29.82
N SER A 424 42.29 20.24 29.89
CA SER A 424 41.33 19.79 28.89
C SER A 424 39.98 19.54 29.54
N LYS A 425 38.91 20.16 29.01
CA LYS A 425 37.55 20.01 29.56
C LYS A 425 36.96 18.61 29.33
N HIS A 426 37.45 17.91 28.31
CA HIS A 426 37.08 16.53 27.97
C HIS A 426 37.60 15.48 28.99
N THR A 427 38.56 15.83 29.84
CA THR A 427 39.06 14.95 30.90
C THR A 427 38.38 15.19 32.25
N SER A 428 37.14 15.68 32.24
CA SER A 428 36.34 15.84 33.46
C SER A 428 35.91 14.48 34.05
N CYS A 429 35.44 14.53 35.31
CA CYS A 429 34.91 13.36 36.03
C CYS A 429 33.41 13.18 35.75
N SER A 430 32.92 11.95 35.95
CA SER A 430 31.50 11.58 35.83
C SER A 430 30.79 11.50 37.19
N PHE A 431 29.49 11.78 37.17
CA PHE A 431 28.56 11.43 38.24
C PHE A 431 27.86 10.11 37.92
N THR A 432 27.46 9.34 38.94
CA THR A 432 26.69 8.10 38.73
C THR A 432 25.25 8.41 38.30
N GLY A 433 24.54 7.41 37.78
CA GLY A 433 23.13 7.53 37.40
C GLY A 433 22.13 7.61 38.57
N GLU A 434 22.59 7.64 39.83
CA GLU A 434 21.74 7.72 41.02
C GLU A 434 21.10 9.11 41.16
N THR A 435 20.01 9.23 41.92
CA THR A 435 19.16 10.44 41.95
C THR A 435 19.95 11.71 42.28
N ILE A 436 20.73 11.69 43.36
CA ILE A 436 21.48 12.86 43.83
C ILE A 436 22.66 13.18 42.90
N PRO A 437 23.58 12.25 42.58
CA PRO A 437 24.69 12.54 41.67
C PRO A 437 24.22 13.00 40.28
N PHE A 438 23.13 12.44 39.76
CA PHE A 438 22.59 12.88 38.48
C PHE A 438 22.03 14.30 38.55
N ASP A 439 21.28 14.67 39.60
CA ASP A 439 20.80 16.03 39.81
C ASP A 439 21.97 17.04 39.92
N VAL A 440 23.04 16.68 40.64
CA VAL A 440 24.28 17.47 40.70
C VAL A 440 24.87 17.66 39.30
N SER A 441 24.88 16.63 38.46
CA SER A 441 25.37 16.73 37.08
C SER A 441 24.58 17.76 36.25
N LEU A 442 23.26 17.85 36.46
CA LEU A 442 22.40 18.79 35.73
C LEU A 442 22.61 20.23 36.24
N LYS A 443 22.73 20.42 37.56
CA LYS A 443 23.04 21.72 38.16
C LYS A 443 24.42 22.22 37.74
N ALA A 444 25.42 21.35 37.74
CA ALA A 444 26.78 21.67 37.27
C ALA A 444 26.77 22.16 35.81
N ARG A 445 26.00 21.49 34.93
CA ARG A 445 25.82 21.91 33.54
C ARG A 445 25.18 23.29 33.42
N ALA A 446 24.15 23.55 34.20
CA ALA A 446 23.42 24.83 34.20
C ALA A 446 24.28 26.01 34.66
N LEU A 447 25.31 25.76 35.48
CA LEU A 447 26.26 26.76 35.97
C LEU A 447 27.48 26.98 35.06
N LEU A 448 27.63 26.24 33.95
CA LEU A 448 28.76 26.41 33.04
C LEU A 448 28.73 27.79 32.36
N ASP A 449 29.93 28.35 32.13
CA ASP A 449 30.07 29.59 31.36
C ASP A 449 29.53 29.38 29.92
N PRO A 450 28.70 30.30 29.40
CA PRO A 450 28.21 30.25 28.02
C PRO A 450 29.29 29.97 26.97
N ALA A 451 30.53 30.41 27.19
CA ALA A 451 31.67 30.22 26.30
C ALA A 451 32.16 28.76 26.19
N VAL A 452 31.83 27.88 27.14
CA VAL A 452 32.12 26.44 27.09
C VAL A 452 30.86 25.60 27.01
N GLN A 453 29.71 26.17 27.31
CA GLN A 453 28.41 25.52 27.23
C GLN A 453 27.91 25.30 25.79
N TRP A 454 28.71 25.63 24.76
CA TRP A 454 28.42 25.26 23.37
C TRP A 454 28.53 23.75 23.11
N GLU A 455 29.21 22.97 23.95
CA GLU A 455 29.34 21.51 23.79
C GLU A 455 28.15 20.73 24.38
N HIS A 456 27.94 19.50 23.89
CA HIS A 456 26.90 18.64 24.43
C HIS A 456 27.21 18.14 25.85
N ASN A 457 26.19 17.76 26.62
CA ASN A 457 26.36 16.90 27.79
C ASN A 457 26.35 15.42 27.37
N GLU A 458 26.97 14.56 28.17
CA GLU A 458 27.10 13.15 27.83
C GLU A 458 26.52 12.25 28.92
N LEU A 459 25.38 11.62 28.62
CA LEU A 459 24.77 10.58 29.43
C LEU A 459 25.14 9.21 28.86
N ILE A 460 25.65 8.33 29.72
CA ILE A 460 26.07 6.98 29.33
C ILE A 460 25.04 5.97 29.78
N VAL A 461 24.45 5.27 28.81
CA VAL A 461 23.56 4.14 29.01
C VAL A 461 24.33 2.84 28.81
N ALA A 462 24.07 1.82 29.64
CA ALA A 462 24.68 0.49 29.49
C ALA A 462 24.41 -0.10 28.09
N ASN A 463 25.26 -1.03 27.65
CA ASN A 463 25.02 -1.72 26.39
C ASN A 463 23.74 -2.59 26.45
N TRP A 464 23.21 -2.91 25.28
CA TRP A 464 22.11 -3.85 25.11
C TRP A 464 22.39 -4.78 23.92
N PRO A 465 21.67 -5.91 23.81
CA PRO A 465 21.81 -6.82 22.66
C PRO A 465 21.61 -6.12 21.31
N GLN A 466 22.21 -6.65 20.25
CA GLN A 466 21.92 -6.19 18.88
C GLN A 466 20.49 -6.58 18.48
N ASP A 467 19.88 -5.79 17.59
CA ASP A 467 18.66 -6.14 16.84
C ASP A 467 17.40 -6.37 17.69
N ILE A 468 17.33 -5.74 18.87
CA ILE A 468 16.15 -5.80 19.77
C ILE A 468 15.27 -4.54 19.70
N GLY A 469 15.18 -3.89 18.54
CA GLY A 469 14.48 -2.61 18.36
C GLY A 469 13.08 -2.55 18.99
N GLU A 470 12.29 -3.62 18.87
CA GLU A 470 10.94 -3.74 19.45
C GLU A 470 10.88 -3.79 20.98
N GLN A 471 12.00 -4.16 21.61
CA GLN A 471 12.13 -4.30 23.05
C GLN A 471 12.68 -3.03 23.71
N LEU A 472 13.18 -2.09 22.91
CA LEU A 472 13.74 -0.84 23.38
C LEU A 472 12.66 0.24 23.56
N PRO A 473 12.83 1.18 24.49
CA PRO A 473 11.89 2.28 24.70
C PRO A 473 12.06 3.38 23.63
N LEU A 474 12.16 3.03 22.34
CA LEU A 474 12.24 4.02 21.26
C LEU A 474 10.92 4.82 21.19
N GLU A 475 11.02 6.13 20.96
CA GLU A 475 9.85 7.00 20.86
C GLU A 475 9.75 7.73 19.51
N ALA A 476 10.88 8.17 18.95
CA ALA A 476 10.91 8.85 17.67
C ALA A 476 12.30 8.78 17.02
N PHE A 477 12.35 8.98 15.70
CA PHE A 477 13.55 9.43 15.00
C PHE A 477 13.50 10.95 14.85
N PHE A 478 14.66 11.59 14.71
CA PHE A 478 14.68 13.05 14.63
C PHE A 478 15.61 13.57 13.55
N TYR A 479 15.33 14.81 13.13
CA TYR A 479 16.29 15.67 12.44
C TYR A 479 16.27 17.08 13.03
N THR A 480 17.39 17.79 12.96
CA THR A 480 17.50 19.21 13.38
C THR A 480 17.62 20.17 12.19
N THR A 481 17.92 19.65 11.00
CA THR A 481 18.00 20.45 9.76
C THR A 481 17.29 19.74 8.62
N VAL A 482 16.76 20.51 7.67
CA VAL A 482 16.07 19.98 6.48
C VAL A 482 16.97 19.00 5.70
N ALA A 483 18.28 19.28 5.63
CA ALA A 483 19.25 18.40 4.96
C ALA A 483 19.38 17.01 5.61
N ALA A 484 19.08 16.89 6.90
CA ALA A 484 19.17 15.65 7.66
C ALA A 484 17.85 14.87 7.73
N LYS A 485 16.72 15.47 7.34
CA LYS A 485 15.41 14.81 7.25
C LYS A 485 15.45 13.46 6.51
N PRO A 486 16.12 13.32 5.34
CA PRO A 486 16.21 12.03 4.65
C PRO A 486 16.81 10.90 5.51
N ASN A 487 17.75 11.22 6.41
CA ASN A 487 18.34 10.23 7.30
C ASN A 487 17.36 9.80 8.40
N ALA A 488 16.58 10.73 8.94
CA ALA A 488 15.53 10.41 9.92
C ALA A 488 14.44 9.52 9.30
N VAL A 489 14.02 9.85 8.07
CA VAL A 489 13.09 9.05 7.27
C VAL A 489 13.67 7.66 6.96
N PHE A 490 14.97 7.57 6.68
CA PHE A 490 15.64 6.28 6.52
C PHE A 490 15.52 5.42 7.78
N PHE A 491 15.78 5.99 8.98
CA PHE A 491 15.65 5.23 10.23
C PHE A 491 14.24 4.74 10.49
N GLN A 492 13.24 5.57 10.20
CA GLN A 492 11.83 5.20 10.31
C GLN A 492 11.47 4.05 9.38
N LYS A 493 11.88 4.14 8.10
CA LYS A 493 11.69 3.06 7.12
C LYS A 493 12.36 1.78 7.60
N ASP A 494 13.60 1.89 8.04
CA ASP A 494 14.39 0.74 8.48
C ASP A 494 13.74 0.06 9.68
N TYR A 495 13.36 0.83 10.70
CA TYR A 495 12.64 0.31 11.86
C TYR A 495 11.33 -0.38 11.46
N PHE A 496 10.55 0.22 10.57
CA PHE A 496 9.30 -0.37 10.09
C PHE A 496 9.52 -1.71 9.38
N LEU A 497 10.53 -1.79 8.50
CA LEU A 497 10.84 -3.03 7.78
C LEU A 497 11.28 -4.17 8.70
N HIS A 498 11.92 -3.85 9.82
CA HIS A 498 12.39 -4.85 10.80
C HIS A 498 11.35 -5.26 11.82
N THR A 499 10.43 -4.36 12.17
CA THR A 499 9.54 -4.55 13.32
C THR A 499 8.06 -4.58 12.98
N GLY A 500 7.70 -4.14 11.77
CA GLY A 500 6.31 -3.83 11.40
C GLY A 500 5.67 -2.69 12.21
N ARG A 501 6.43 -2.01 13.08
CA ARG A 501 5.95 -0.93 13.95
C ARG A 501 6.32 0.44 13.40
N PHE A 502 5.43 1.39 13.56
CA PHE A 502 5.65 2.78 13.20
C PHE A 502 6.25 3.57 14.37
N LEU A 503 7.27 4.38 14.10
CA LEU A 503 7.79 5.43 14.98
C LEU A 503 7.83 6.74 14.20
N PRO A 504 7.35 7.87 14.75
CA PRO A 504 7.36 9.13 14.02
C PRO A 504 8.77 9.70 13.87
N VAL A 505 8.98 10.45 12.79
CA VAL A 505 10.05 11.42 12.61
C VAL A 505 9.59 12.75 13.21
N VAL A 506 10.40 13.35 14.09
CA VAL A 506 10.14 14.66 14.69
C VAL A 506 11.22 15.66 14.29
N GLY A 507 10.80 16.90 14.04
CA GLY A 507 11.71 18.04 13.88
C GLY A 507 12.18 18.52 15.25
N VAL A 508 13.45 18.90 15.35
CA VAL A 508 14.07 19.40 16.59
C VAL A 508 14.71 20.77 16.31
N ASP A 509 14.12 21.83 16.84
CA ASP A 509 14.68 23.19 16.78
C ASP A 509 15.40 23.53 18.08
N LEU A 510 16.71 23.34 18.10
CA LEU A 510 17.57 23.67 19.26
C LEU A 510 17.67 25.17 19.54
N SER A 511 17.18 26.01 18.63
CA SER A 511 17.17 27.47 18.77
C SER A 511 15.80 28.04 19.18
N ALA A 512 14.78 27.18 19.34
CA ALA A 512 13.44 27.62 19.71
C ALA A 512 13.45 28.33 21.08
N THR A 513 12.88 29.54 21.11
CA THR A 513 12.82 30.40 22.31
C THR A 513 11.49 30.33 23.04
N ASP A 514 10.47 29.74 22.41
CA ASP A 514 9.13 29.56 22.96
C ASP A 514 8.96 28.26 23.77
N GLY A 515 10.03 27.45 23.88
CA GLY A 515 10.05 26.17 24.56
C GLY A 515 9.47 25.00 23.76
N SER A 516 9.00 25.23 22.53
CA SER A 516 8.46 24.20 21.63
C SER A 516 9.53 23.66 20.69
N ILE A 517 10.50 22.95 21.26
CA ILE A 517 11.66 22.41 20.53
C ILE A 517 11.29 21.27 19.57
N PHE A 518 10.30 20.46 19.93
CA PHE A 518 9.92 19.29 19.15
C PHE A 518 8.66 19.58 18.33
N SER A 519 8.72 19.34 17.03
CA SER A 519 7.60 19.49 16.12
C SER A 519 7.32 18.20 15.35
N PHE A 520 6.08 18.03 14.92
CA PHE A 520 5.68 16.93 14.06
C PHE A 520 4.95 17.49 12.84
N ASN A 521 5.33 16.97 11.69
CA ASN A 521 4.67 17.23 10.42
C ASN A 521 4.42 15.88 9.71
N PRO A 522 3.17 15.58 9.30
CA PRO A 522 2.84 14.41 8.49
C PRO A 522 3.69 14.28 7.22
N ASP A 523 4.11 15.40 6.62
CA ASP A 523 4.94 15.41 5.40
C ASP A 523 6.42 15.06 5.66
N ASP A 524 6.81 14.99 6.93
CA ASP A 524 8.17 14.61 7.34
C ASP A 524 8.35 13.11 7.55
N GLN A 525 7.26 12.35 7.43
CA GLN A 525 7.26 10.91 7.63
C GLN A 525 7.64 10.17 6.36
N VAL A 526 8.12 8.93 6.51
CA VAL A 526 8.33 7.99 5.43
C VAL A 526 7.02 7.82 4.70
N SER A 527 7.02 8.29 3.46
CA SER A 527 5.99 7.97 2.49
C SER A 527 6.68 7.13 1.43
N PRO A 528 6.90 5.83 1.63
CA PRO A 528 7.42 4.99 0.58
C PRO A 528 6.22 4.62 -0.28
N LEU A 529 5.80 5.56 -1.11
CA LEU A 529 4.84 5.23 -2.13
C LEU A 529 5.51 4.20 -3.04
N SER A 530 4.81 3.10 -3.32
CA SER A 530 5.20 2.27 -4.44
C SER A 530 5.18 3.13 -5.71
N ALA A 531 5.96 2.75 -6.72
CA ALA A 531 5.69 3.29 -8.04
C ALA A 531 4.27 2.92 -8.47
N SER A 532 3.74 3.63 -9.45
CA SER A 532 2.55 3.20 -10.22
C SER A 532 2.95 2.89 -11.66
N VAL A 533 2.09 2.18 -12.38
CA VAL A 533 2.25 1.94 -13.83
C VAL A 533 1.13 2.71 -14.53
N LYS A 534 1.49 3.61 -15.43
CA LYS A 534 0.56 4.55 -16.06
C LYS A 534 -0.52 3.83 -16.88
N GLU A 535 -0.18 2.72 -17.50
CA GLU A 535 -1.05 1.89 -18.32
C GLU A 535 -1.91 0.90 -17.48
N ALA A 536 -1.67 0.82 -16.17
CA ALA A 536 -2.40 -0.07 -15.26
C ALA A 536 -3.59 0.64 -14.60
N ASN A 537 -4.64 -0.13 -14.29
CA ASN A 537 -5.69 0.29 -13.38
C ASN A 537 -5.36 -0.21 -11.97
N GLY A 538 -4.84 0.68 -11.13
CA GLY A 538 -4.32 0.33 -9.81
C GLY A 538 -3.18 -0.68 -9.92
N ASN A 539 -3.39 -1.89 -9.39
CA ASN A 539 -2.41 -2.97 -9.41
C ASN A 539 -2.66 -3.99 -10.52
N THR A 540 -3.50 -3.68 -11.50
CA THR A 540 -3.84 -4.60 -12.60
C THR A 540 -3.54 -3.96 -13.95
N LEU A 541 -2.69 -4.63 -14.73
CA LEU A 541 -2.36 -4.25 -16.09
C LEU A 541 -3.12 -5.12 -17.08
N ASP A 542 -4.01 -4.50 -17.85
CA ASP A 542 -4.53 -5.11 -19.07
C ASP A 542 -3.43 -5.03 -20.15
N PRO A 543 -2.95 -6.17 -20.69
CA PRO A 543 -1.86 -6.17 -21.65
C PRO A 543 -2.15 -5.30 -22.89
N VAL A 544 -3.40 -5.15 -23.35
CA VAL A 544 -3.68 -4.33 -24.54
C VAL A 544 -3.42 -2.84 -24.32
N ASN A 545 -3.44 -2.37 -23.06
CA ASN A 545 -3.12 -0.97 -22.73
C ASN A 545 -1.63 -0.66 -22.83
N ALA A 546 -0.77 -1.68 -22.85
CA ALA A 546 0.68 -1.54 -22.87
C ALA A 546 1.30 -2.03 -24.19
N GLU A 547 0.58 -1.97 -25.32
CA GLU A 547 1.12 -2.37 -26.63
C GLU A 547 2.11 -1.38 -27.23
N ASP A 548 1.96 -0.09 -26.93
CA ASP A 548 2.79 0.98 -27.49
C ASP A 548 3.84 1.50 -26.49
N SER A 549 3.51 1.46 -25.19
CA SER A 549 4.37 1.96 -24.11
C SER A 549 4.11 1.25 -22.79
N LEU A 550 5.11 1.27 -21.92
CA LEU A 550 4.99 0.88 -20.53
C LEU A 550 5.78 1.87 -19.67
N THR A 551 5.09 2.54 -18.75
CA THR A 551 5.65 3.69 -18.04
C THR A 551 5.47 3.54 -16.54
N VAL A 552 6.58 3.53 -15.81
CA VAL A 552 6.58 3.51 -14.34
C VAL A 552 6.67 4.93 -13.81
N VAL A 553 5.74 5.33 -12.95
CA VAL A 553 5.69 6.67 -12.36
C VAL A 553 6.25 6.62 -10.94
N VAL A 554 7.36 7.33 -10.73
CA VAL A 554 7.94 7.54 -9.40
C VAL A 554 7.16 8.66 -8.68
N PRO A 555 6.76 8.47 -7.42
CA PRO A 555 5.92 9.46 -6.74
C PRO A 555 6.68 10.74 -6.38
N SER A 556 6.06 11.90 -6.63
CA SER A 556 6.70 13.22 -6.50
C SER A 556 6.89 13.70 -5.06
N ASN A 557 6.12 13.17 -4.11
CA ASN A 557 6.07 13.60 -2.72
C ASN A 557 7.07 12.87 -1.79
N ILE A 558 8.11 12.23 -2.35
CA ILE A 558 9.10 11.46 -1.57
C ILE A 558 10.39 12.26 -1.25
N GLY A 559 10.35 13.59 -1.38
CA GLY A 559 11.48 14.45 -1.02
C GLY A 559 12.67 14.39 -2.00
N LEU A 560 12.37 14.22 -3.29
CA LEU A 560 13.35 14.22 -4.38
C LEU A 560 13.90 15.64 -4.62
N LEU A 561 15.21 15.73 -4.86
CA LEU A 561 15.88 16.94 -5.31
C LEU A 561 16.05 16.90 -6.83
N PRO A 562 16.07 18.04 -7.53
CA PRO A 562 16.21 18.06 -9.00
C PRO A 562 17.45 17.33 -9.54
N ASN A 563 18.53 17.29 -8.77
CA ASN A 563 19.80 16.64 -9.14
C ASN A 563 19.89 15.17 -8.71
N ASP A 564 18.89 14.63 -8.01
CA ASP A 564 18.83 13.19 -7.74
C ASP A 564 18.62 12.43 -9.05
N LYS A 565 19.02 11.16 -9.06
CA LYS A 565 18.69 10.24 -10.14
C LYS A 565 17.77 9.13 -9.64
N LEU A 566 16.95 8.62 -10.54
CA LEU A 566 16.00 7.53 -10.33
C LEU A 566 16.43 6.32 -11.15
N LYS A 567 16.21 5.15 -10.60
CA LYS A 567 16.42 3.88 -11.30
C LYS A 567 15.28 2.94 -10.94
N VAL A 568 14.59 2.41 -11.95
CA VAL A 568 13.41 1.55 -11.80
C VAL A 568 13.76 0.12 -12.10
N THR A 569 13.21 -0.82 -11.32
CA THR A 569 13.36 -2.26 -11.52
C THR A 569 11.99 -2.91 -11.68
N TRP A 570 11.76 -3.53 -12.83
CA TRP A 570 10.64 -4.43 -13.11
C TRP A 570 11.12 -5.87 -13.00
N THR A 571 10.57 -6.62 -12.05
CA THR A 571 10.94 -8.02 -11.79
C THR A 571 9.78 -8.92 -12.20
N GLY A 572 10.01 -9.77 -13.19
CA GLY A 572 9.05 -10.78 -13.60
C GLY A 572 8.81 -11.84 -12.53
N ALA A 573 7.76 -12.65 -12.70
CA ALA A 573 7.49 -13.77 -11.80
C ALA A 573 8.64 -14.80 -11.78
N SER A 574 8.65 -15.65 -10.75
CA SER A 574 9.62 -16.75 -10.67
C SER A 574 9.48 -17.64 -11.90
N GLU A 575 10.61 -18.12 -12.43
CA GLU A 575 10.69 -18.95 -13.64
C GLU A 575 10.36 -18.23 -14.97
N THR A 576 10.00 -16.94 -14.94
CA THR A 576 9.89 -16.14 -16.16
C THR A 576 11.27 -15.99 -16.81
N PRO A 577 11.38 -16.14 -18.15
CA PRO A 577 12.64 -15.89 -18.87
C PRO A 577 13.21 -14.48 -18.59
N ALA A 578 14.52 -14.30 -18.81
CA ALA A 578 15.19 -13.02 -18.56
C ALA A 578 14.53 -11.81 -19.23
N GLY A 579 13.87 -12.02 -20.38
CA GLY A 579 13.12 -10.97 -21.09
C GLY A 579 11.88 -10.44 -20.35
N GLY A 580 11.42 -11.12 -19.29
CA GLY A 580 10.31 -10.65 -18.45
C GLY A 580 10.73 -9.76 -17.28
N SER A 581 12.02 -9.44 -17.14
CA SER A 581 12.54 -8.50 -16.14
C SER A 581 13.38 -7.42 -16.80
N TYR A 582 13.39 -6.23 -16.23
CA TYR A 582 14.18 -5.11 -16.73
C TYR A 582 14.56 -4.15 -15.61
N THR A 583 15.73 -3.52 -15.73
CA THR A 583 16.16 -2.42 -14.86
C THR A 583 16.54 -1.25 -15.75
N SER A 584 15.96 -0.08 -15.48
CA SER A 584 16.21 1.12 -16.27
C SER A 584 17.63 1.64 -16.07
N ASP A 585 18.07 2.47 -17.01
CA ASP A 585 19.18 3.39 -16.78
C ASP A 585 18.80 4.47 -15.75
N GLU A 586 19.79 5.20 -15.25
CA GLU A 586 19.59 6.30 -14.31
C GLU A 586 18.95 7.52 -15.00
N SER A 587 17.86 8.03 -14.44
CA SER A 587 17.14 9.20 -14.96
C SER A 587 17.16 10.35 -13.97
N LEU A 588 17.52 11.56 -14.39
CA LEU A 588 17.48 12.74 -13.51
C LEU A 588 16.05 13.07 -13.10
N VAL A 589 15.84 13.39 -11.83
CA VAL A 589 14.55 13.88 -11.33
C VAL A 589 14.10 15.13 -12.07
N SER A 590 15.01 16.03 -12.43
CA SER A 590 14.70 17.22 -13.24
C SER A 590 14.20 16.90 -14.66
N ALA A 591 14.44 15.69 -15.17
CA ALA A 591 13.94 15.25 -16.47
C ALA A 591 12.51 14.70 -16.41
N GLY A 592 11.99 14.45 -15.20
CA GLY A 592 10.66 13.89 -14.97
C GLY A 592 10.70 12.70 -14.01
N LEU A 593 9.51 12.22 -13.65
CA LEU A 593 9.30 11.08 -12.76
C LEU A 593 8.68 9.88 -13.48
N GLU A 594 8.34 10.03 -14.76
CA GLU A 594 7.87 8.96 -15.63
C GLU A 594 9.09 8.26 -16.24
N ILE A 595 9.31 7.02 -15.85
CA ILE A 595 10.45 6.21 -16.29
C ILE A 595 9.94 5.16 -17.28
N PRO A 596 10.30 5.25 -18.57
CA PRO A 596 9.88 4.27 -19.57
C PRO A 596 10.57 2.93 -19.31
N ILE A 597 9.82 1.84 -19.46
CA ILE A 597 10.28 0.45 -19.38
C ILE A 597 9.91 -0.23 -20.71
N PRO A 598 10.70 -1.20 -21.21
CA PRO A 598 10.32 -1.95 -22.39
C PRO A 598 8.98 -2.68 -22.19
N ASP A 599 7.97 -2.32 -22.97
CA ASP A 599 6.67 -3.00 -23.09
C ASP A 599 6.80 -4.50 -23.35
N THR A 600 7.90 -4.93 -24.00
CA THR A 600 8.22 -6.34 -24.24
C THR A 600 8.18 -7.23 -23.00
N VAL A 601 8.38 -6.68 -21.78
CA VAL A 601 8.30 -7.47 -20.53
C VAL A 601 6.89 -7.98 -20.24
N VAL A 602 5.84 -7.34 -20.78
CA VAL A 602 4.43 -7.69 -20.55
C VAL A 602 4.12 -9.07 -21.11
N ALA A 603 4.55 -9.36 -22.34
CA ALA A 603 4.32 -10.62 -23.04
C ALA A 603 4.86 -11.85 -22.29
N PHE A 604 5.96 -11.67 -21.53
CA PHE A 604 6.56 -12.73 -20.72
C PHE A 604 5.83 -12.98 -19.40
N ASN A 605 5.01 -12.03 -18.93
CA ASN A 605 4.36 -12.08 -17.63
C ASN A 605 2.83 -12.18 -17.70
N LEU A 606 2.26 -12.51 -18.86
CA LEU A 606 0.80 -12.67 -19.02
C LEU A 606 0.24 -13.71 -18.02
N GLY A 607 -0.80 -13.32 -17.29
CA GLY A 607 -1.42 -14.13 -16.25
C GLY A 607 -0.59 -14.27 -14.97
N GLN A 608 0.51 -13.52 -14.83
CA GLN A 608 1.43 -13.57 -13.70
C GLN A 608 1.42 -12.26 -12.90
N SER A 609 2.01 -12.29 -11.71
CA SER A 609 2.27 -11.09 -10.90
C SER A 609 3.75 -10.71 -10.95
N VAL A 610 4.01 -9.44 -11.25
CA VAL A 610 5.34 -8.85 -11.31
C VAL A 610 5.56 -7.89 -10.14
N THR A 611 6.81 -7.54 -9.90
CA THR A 611 7.20 -6.61 -8.83
C THR A 611 7.91 -5.40 -9.42
N VAL A 612 7.43 -4.19 -9.14
CA VAL A 612 8.05 -2.93 -9.59
C VAL A 612 8.58 -2.13 -8.41
N THR A 613 9.86 -1.74 -8.45
CA THR A 613 10.50 -0.89 -7.43
C THR A 613 11.30 0.24 -8.07
N TYR A 614 11.67 1.25 -7.27
CA TYR A 614 12.64 2.26 -7.68
C TYR A 614 13.67 2.54 -6.59
N THR A 615 14.85 3.03 -6.96
CA THR A 615 15.87 3.56 -6.05
C THR A 615 16.14 5.03 -6.38
N VAL A 616 16.60 5.78 -5.39
CA VAL A 616 17.03 7.18 -5.53
C VAL A 616 18.54 7.23 -5.33
N ILE A 617 19.26 7.79 -6.30
CA ILE A 617 20.70 7.95 -6.25
C ILE A 617 21.01 9.43 -6.00
N ARG A 618 21.55 9.72 -4.82
CA ARG A 618 21.91 11.08 -4.40
C ARG A 618 23.41 11.13 -4.13
N ASN A 619 24.11 12.06 -4.79
CA ASN A 619 25.58 12.20 -4.69
C ASN A 619 26.33 10.87 -4.93
N ASN A 620 25.88 10.08 -5.92
CA ASN A 620 26.38 8.74 -6.25
C ASN A 620 26.20 7.66 -5.16
N VAL A 621 25.33 7.89 -4.18
CA VAL A 621 24.92 6.88 -3.21
C VAL A 621 23.49 6.45 -3.53
N GLU A 622 23.31 5.17 -3.84
CA GLU A 622 22.01 4.56 -4.15
C GLU A 622 21.26 4.20 -2.86
N SER A 623 19.99 4.60 -2.77
CA SER A 623 19.10 4.22 -1.66
C SER A 623 18.70 2.75 -1.75
N PRO A 624 18.20 2.14 -0.67
CA PRO A 624 17.41 0.91 -0.77
C PRO A 624 16.22 1.10 -1.71
N ALA A 625 15.78 0.00 -2.31
CA ALA A 625 14.57 -0.03 -3.15
C ALA A 625 13.34 0.50 -2.39
N SER A 626 12.42 1.12 -3.13
CA SER A 626 11.10 1.55 -2.67
C SER A 626 10.29 0.39 -2.09
N ILE A 627 9.10 0.67 -1.55
CA ILE A 627 8.11 -0.40 -1.39
C ILE A 627 7.82 -0.96 -2.79
N PRO A 628 7.74 -2.30 -2.94
CA PRO A 628 7.40 -2.89 -4.21
C PRO A 628 5.92 -2.71 -4.55
N LEU A 629 5.64 -2.33 -5.79
CA LEU A 629 4.32 -2.51 -6.41
C LEU A 629 4.20 -3.96 -6.87
N SER A 630 3.25 -4.71 -6.31
CA SER A 630 2.83 -6.00 -6.87
C SER A 630 1.78 -5.73 -7.94
N LEU A 631 2.12 -5.96 -9.21
CA LEU A 631 1.26 -5.71 -10.36
C LEU A 631 0.85 -7.03 -11.00
N THR A 632 -0.45 -7.28 -11.13
CA THR A 632 -0.98 -8.43 -11.87
C THR A 632 -1.12 -8.07 -13.34
N VAL A 633 -0.44 -8.81 -14.21
CA VAL A 633 -0.59 -8.68 -15.67
C VAL A 633 -1.65 -9.68 -16.12
N LEU A 634 -2.75 -9.20 -16.68
CA LEU A 634 -3.85 -10.06 -17.11
C LEU A 634 -3.44 -10.94 -18.30
N PRO A 635 -4.07 -12.13 -18.47
CA PRO A 635 -3.98 -12.85 -19.73
C PRO A 635 -4.70 -12.08 -20.84
N LEU A 636 -4.30 -12.31 -22.09
CA LEU A 636 -5.08 -11.83 -23.25
C LEU A 636 -6.41 -12.58 -23.32
N SER A 637 -7.51 -11.84 -23.48
CA SER A 637 -8.84 -12.42 -23.65
C SER A 637 -9.02 -13.00 -25.06
N GLN A 638 -10.04 -13.83 -25.27
CA GLN A 638 -10.35 -14.32 -26.62
C GLN A 638 -10.77 -13.18 -27.57
N ASP A 639 -11.39 -12.13 -27.03
CA ASP A 639 -11.83 -10.97 -27.82
C ASP A 639 -10.63 -10.16 -28.32
N ASP A 640 -9.59 -9.98 -27.51
CA ASP A 640 -8.33 -9.31 -27.91
C ASP A 640 -7.64 -10.04 -29.08
N LEU A 641 -7.86 -11.36 -29.17
CA LEU A 641 -7.24 -12.24 -30.17
C LEU A 641 -8.11 -12.44 -31.42
N LEU A 642 -9.35 -11.93 -31.46
CA LEU A 642 -10.27 -12.11 -32.59
C LEU A 642 -9.71 -11.56 -33.90
N VAL A 643 -8.95 -10.46 -33.84
CA VAL A 643 -8.31 -9.86 -35.02
C VAL A 643 -7.34 -10.82 -35.72
N SER A 644 -6.75 -11.74 -34.96
CA SER A 644 -5.80 -12.75 -35.43
C SER A 644 -6.43 -14.13 -35.62
N LYS A 645 -7.76 -14.22 -35.61
CA LYS A 645 -8.46 -15.47 -35.90
C LYS A 645 -8.02 -16.00 -37.28
N PRO A 646 -7.55 -17.26 -37.39
CA PRO A 646 -7.01 -17.78 -38.64
C PRO A 646 -8.00 -17.67 -39.79
N LYS A 647 -7.51 -17.38 -41.00
CA LYS A 647 -8.33 -17.37 -42.20
C LYS A 647 -7.66 -18.00 -43.42
N ILE A 648 -8.45 -18.71 -44.21
CA ILE A 648 -8.08 -19.18 -45.55
C ILE A 648 -8.68 -18.18 -46.53
N LEU A 649 -7.83 -17.43 -47.25
CA LEU A 649 -8.27 -16.28 -48.05
C LEU A 649 -9.24 -16.65 -49.17
N GLN A 650 -9.17 -17.88 -49.67
CA GLN A 650 -10.01 -18.44 -50.71
C GLN A 650 -11.39 -18.92 -50.19
N ALA A 651 -11.62 -18.96 -48.88
CA ALA A 651 -12.94 -19.25 -48.33
C ALA A 651 -13.89 -18.07 -48.51
N ALA A 652 -15.19 -18.31 -48.34
CA ALA A 652 -16.23 -17.28 -48.49
C ALA A 652 -15.91 -16.00 -47.70
N ASN A 653 -16.33 -14.84 -48.22
CA ASN A 653 -16.05 -13.52 -47.62
C ASN A 653 -14.56 -13.30 -47.27
N ASN A 654 -13.65 -13.63 -48.19
CA ASN A 654 -12.19 -13.50 -48.02
C ASN A 654 -11.66 -14.20 -46.75
N GLY A 655 -12.25 -15.35 -46.41
CA GLY A 655 -11.85 -16.13 -45.24
C GLY A 655 -12.71 -15.95 -43.98
N GLU A 656 -13.61 -14.96 -43.96
CA GLU A 656 -14.51 -14.73 -42.80
C GLU A 656 -15.78 -15.57 -42.83
N GLY A 657 -16.20 -16.01 -44.01
CA GLY A 657 -17.37 -16.85 -44.21
C GLY A 657 -17.15 -18.30 -43.77
N PRO A 658 -18.25 -19.06 -43.56
CA PRO A 658 -18.18 -20.40 -42.99
C PRO A 658 -17.87 -21.49 -44.02
N GLU A 659 -17.79 -21.19 -45.31
CA GLU A 659 -17.67 -22.20 -46.38
C GLU A 659 -16.33 -22.07 -47.12
N LEU A 660 -15.69 -23.21 -47.37
CA LEU A 660 -14.52 -23.33 -48.25
C LEU A 660 -14.89 -24.21 -49.45
N ASP A 661 -15.00 -23.58 -50.62
CA ASP A 661 -15.26 -24.25 -51.89
C ASP A 661 -13.96 -24.72 -52.55
N LEU A 662 -13.84 -26.04 -52.72
CA LEU A 662 -12.63 -26.64 -53.28
C LEU A 662 -12.43 -26.27 -54.75
N ALA A 663 -13.49 -25.91 -55.49
CA ALA A 663 -13.37 -25.40 -56.86
C ALA A 663 -12.60 -24.06 -56.92
N LEU A 664 -12.60 -23.29 -55.82
CA LEU A 664 -11.88 -22.02 -55.67
C LEU A 664 -10.51 -22.18 -54.96
N ALA A 665 -10.13 -23.40 -54.60
CA ALA A 665 -8.97 -23.71 -53.75
C ALA A 665 -7.72 -24.23 -54.51
N ASN A 666 -7.77 -24.31 -55.84
CA ASN A 666 -6.71 -24.86 -56.71
C ASN A 666 -5.83 -23.72 -57.30
N PRO A 667 -4.48 -23.75 -57.25
CA PRO A 667 -3.63 -24.90 -56.91
C PRO A 667 -3.21 -25.07 -55.46
N ASP A 668 -3.24 -24.02 -54.64
CA ASP A 668 -3.05 -24.06 -53.17
C ASP A 668 -3.80 -22.86 -52.59
N VAL A 669 -4.23 -22.95 -51.32
CA VAL A 669 -4.86 -21.82 -50.63
C VAL A 669 -3.87 -21.12 -49.70
N GLU A 670 -4.05 -19.82 -49.48
CA GLU A 670 -3.23 -19.04 -48.58
C GLU A 670 -3.93 -18.92 -47.21
N LEU A 671 -3.31 -19.52 -46.20
CA LEU A 671 -3.70 -19.31 -44.81
C LEU A 671 -3.00 -18.07 -44.28
N ARG A 672 -3.75 -17.20 -43.61
CA ARG A 672 -3.29 -15.93 -43.07
C ARG A 672 -3.67 -15.78 -41.59
N ILE A 673 -2.71 -15.31 -40.80
CA ILE A 673 -2.88 -14.90 -39.40
C ILE A 673 -2.48 -13.43 -39.32
N GLU A 674 -3.40 -12.52 -39.01
CA GLU A 674 -3.04 -11.12 -38.77
C GLU A 674 -2.27 -10.97 -37.45
N GLY A 675 -1.51 -9.89 -37.30
CA GLY A 675 -0.75 -9.62 -36.08
C GLY A 675 -1.65 -9.47 -34.86
N TRP A 676 -1.11 -9.87 -33.70
CA TRP A 676 -1.81 -9.91 -32.40
C TRP A 676 -1.19 -8.91 -31.40
N PRO A 677 -1.90 -8.58 -30.31
CA PRO A 677 -1.34 -7.82 -29.20
C PRO A 677 -0.02 -8.43 -28.72
N HIS A 678 1.01 -7.61 -28.54
CA HIS A 678 2.36 -8.07 -28.15
C HIS A 678 3.03 -9.08 -29.12
N MET A 679 2.64 -9.09 -30.40
CA MET A 679 3.35 -9.85 -31.44
C MET A 679 4.82 -9.42 -31.49
N ALA A 680 5.75 -10.37 -31.35
CA ALA A 680 7.18 -10.09 -31.33
C ALA A 680 7.99 -11.10 -32.15
N LYS A 681 9.17 -10.67 -32.62
CA LYS A 681 10.14 -11.54 -33.30
C LYS A 681 10.50 -12.71 -32.39
N ASN A 682 10.66 -13.90 -32.99
CA ASN A 682 11.00 -15.15 -32.30
C ASN A 682 9.93 -15.77 -31.40
N GLN A 683 8.70 -15.24 -31.35
CA GLN A 683 7.59 -15.98 -30.73
C GLN A 683 7.32 -17.27 -31.53
N TYR A 684 7.40 -18.42 -30.87
CA TYR A 684 7.14 -19.71 -31.51
C TYR A 684 5.65 -19.89 -31.79
N VAL A 685 5.33 -20.51 -32.91
CA VAL A 685 3.95 -20.67 -33.39
C VAL A 685 3.62 -22.11 -33.76
N TRP A 686 2.37 -22.46 -33.56
CA TRP A 686 1.78 -23.73 -33.94
C TRP A 686 0.52 -23.47 -34.76
N LEU A 687 0.36 -24.24 -35.82
CA LEU A 687 -0.80 -24.13 -36.69
C LEU A 687 -1.17 -25.51 -37.21
N ARG A 688 -2.40 -25.94 -36.92
CA ARG A 688 -2.93 -27.25 -37.30
C ARG A 688 -4.28 -27.12 -37.96
N LEU A 689 -4.44 -27.87 -39.04
CA LEU A 689 -5.71 -28.13 -39.67
C LEU A 689 -6.18 -29.51 -39.22
N ARG A 690 -7.44 -29.62 -38.83
CA ARG A 690 -8.08 -30.90 -38.48
C ARG A 690 -9.32 -31.06 -39.34
N GLY A 691 -9.33 -32.09 -40.17
CA GLY A 691 -10.46 -32.41 -41.03
C GLY A 691 -10.81 -33.90 -40.98
N GLU A 692 -11.74 -34.32 -41.82
CA GLU A 692 -12.27 -35.68 -41.87
C GLU A 692 -12.31 -36.18 -43.31
N LYS A 693 -11.86 -37.42 -43.55
CA LYS A 693 -11.96 -38.06 -44.87
C LYS A 693 -13.35 -38.67 -45.09
N THR A 694 -13.62 -39.11 -46.32
CA THR A 694 -14.88 -39.76 -46.68
C THR A 694 -15.20 -41.00 -45.84
N ASP A 695 -14.18 -41.72 -45.36
CA ASP A 695 -14.31 -42.91 -44.50
C ASP A 695 -14.49 -42.58 -43.00
N GLY A 696 -14.56 -41.30 -42.64
CA GLY A 696 -14.72 -40.83 -41.25
C GLY A 696 -13.42 -40.76 -40.45
N THR A 697 -12.27 -41.09 -41.04
CA THR A 697 -10.98 -40.99 -40.34
C THR A 697 -10.49 -39.55 -40.28
N ARG A 698 -9.77 -39.20 -39.20
CA ARG A 698 -9.15 -37.87 -39.03
C ARG A 698 -8.09 -37.63 -40.11
N HIS A 699 -8.10 -36.43 -40.67
CA HIS A 699 -7.10 -35.95 -41.61
C HIS A 699 -6.48 -34.64 -41.11
N ASP A 700 -5.49 -34.77 -40.24
CA ASP A 700 -4.80 -33.62 -39.65
C ASP A 700 -3.59 -33.20 -40.51
N TYR A 701 -3.36 -31.89 -40.60
CA TYR A 701 -2.19 -31.31 -41.28
C TYR A 701 -1.54 -30.26 -40.39
N THR A 702 -0.24 -30.43 -40.13
CA THR A 702 0.54 -29.47 -39.34
C THR A 702 1.25 -28.51 -40.29
N VAL A 703 0.87 -27.24 -40.23
CA VAL A 703 1.49 -26.16 -41.01
C VAL A 703 2.72 -25.63 -40.30
N TRP A 704 2.58 -25.30 -39.01
CA TRP A 704 3.67 -24.83 -38.16
C TRP A 704 3.74 -25.63 -36.88
N LYS A 705 4.96 -25.82 -36.41
CA LYS A 705 5.31 -26.32 -35.07
C LYS A 705 6.65 -25.71 -34.70
N ALA A 706 6.97 -25.59 -33.41
CA ALA A 706 8.32 -25.20 -33.00
C ALA A 706 9.38 -26.07 -33.75
N PRO A 707 10.43 -25.46 -34.33
CA PRO A 707 10.93 -24.10 -34.10
C PRO A 707 10.40 -23.02 -35.06
N SER A 708 9.27 -23.24 -35.75
CA SER A 708 8.56 -22.17 -36.49
C SER A 708 8.25 -21.01 -35.54
N ARG A 709 8.60 -19.80 -35.95
CA ARG A 709 8.48 -18.59 -35.14
C ARG A 709 8.29 -17.38 -36.02
N VAL A 710 7.78 -16.30 -35.44
CA VAL A 710 7.64 -15.00 -36.11
C VAL A 710 9.00 -14.53 -36.63
N THR A 711 9.11 -14.40 -37.96
CA THR A 711 10.29 -13.87 -38.64
C THR A 711 10.32 -12.33 -38.65
N PRO A 712 11.47 -11.68 -38.89
CA PRO A 712 11.53 -10.22 -39.03
C PRO A 712 10.56 -9.67 -40.08
N SER A 713 10.47 -10.29 -41.26
CA SER A 713 9.58 -9.82 -42.33
C SER A 713 8.10 -10.00 -41.99
N GLU A 714 7.74 -11.03 -41.22
CA GLU A 714 6.39 -11.24 -40.68
C GLU A 714 6.00 -10.22 -39.63
N TYR A 715 6.93 -9.90 -38.74
CA TYR A 715 6.78 -8.83 -37.77
C TYR A 715 6.58 -7.48 -38.48
N ASP A 716 7.43 -7.15 -39.45
CA ASP A 716 7.38 -5.86 -40.15
C ASP A 716 6.08 -5.70 -40.96
N ARG A 717 5.56 -6.78 -41.58
CA ARG A 717 4.30 -6.76 -42.34
C ARG A 717 3.04 -6.95 -41.48
N ARG A 718 3.18 -7.31 -40.20
CA ARG A 718 2.09 -7.58 -39.24
C ARG A 718 1.11 -8.68 -39.64
N TYR A 719 1.58 -9.72 -40.33
CA TYR A 719 0.81 -10.96 -40.53
C TYR A 719 1.74 -12.12 -40.88
N LEU A 720 1.32 -13.35 -40.55
CA LEU A 720 1.94 -14.59 -41.01
C LEU A 720 1.13 -15.17 -42.16
N LYS A 721 1.79 -15.91 -43.05
CA LYS A 721 1.10 -16.60 -44.13
C LYS A 721 1.76 -17.93 -44.46
N ALA A 722 0.97 -18.92 -44.84
CA ALA A 722 1.46 -20.22 -45.29
C ALA A 722 0.56 -20.79 -46.40
N PRO A 723 1.15 -21.45 -47.41
CA PRO A 723 0.35 -22.23 -48.36
C PRO A 723 -0.20 -23.48 -47.66
N VAL A 724 -1.45 -23.81 -47.93
CA VAL A 724 -2.05 -25.10 -47.57
C VAL A 724 -2.23 -25.90 -48.87
N PRO A 725 -1.61 -27.10 -48.96
CA PRO A 725 -1.65 -27.89 -50.18
C PRO A 725 -3.07 -28.24 -50.63
N TYR A 726 -3.41 -28.02 -51.90
CA TYR A 726 -4.70 -28.47 -52.43
C TYR A 726 -4.89 -29.99 -52.29
N SER A 727 -3.79 -30.76 -52.38
CA SER A 727 -3.80 -32.22 -52.19
C SER A 727 -4.28 -32.66 -50.81
N TYR A 728 -4.06 -31.84 -49.77
CA TYR A 728 -4.62 -32.09 -48.44
C TYR A 728 -6.12 -31.80 -48.41
N LEU A 729 -6.54 -30.67 -48.99
CA LEU A 729 -7.93 -30.24 -49.01
C LEU A 729 -8.83 -31.19 -49.82
N GLN A 730 -8.33 -31.72 -50.94
CA GLN A 730 -9.06 -32.67 -51.79
C GLN A 730 -9.39 -33.99 -51.09
N ALA A 731 -8.61 -34.37 -50.07
CA ALA A 731 -8.85 -35.58 -49.29
C ALA A 731 -9.93 -35.42 -48.21
N LEU A 732 -10.45 -34.20 -48.01
CA LEU A 732 -11.52 -33.91 -47.05
C LEU A 732 -12.89 -34.27 -47.63
N ARG A 733 -13.76 -34.82 -46.79
CA ARG A 733 -15.13 -35.19 -47.18
C ARG A 733 -15.96 -33.92 -47.45
N ASP A 734 -16.73 -33.92 -48.52
CA ASP A 734 -17.76 -32.91 -48.77
C ASP A 734 -18.72 -32.78 -47.57
N GLY A 735 -19.04 -31.55 -47.18
CA GLY A 735 -19.86 -31.24 -46.01
C GLY A 735 -19.18 -31.47 -44.64
N SER A 736 -17.92 -31.91 -44.58
CA SER A 736 -17.18 -32.03 -43.31
C SER A 736 -16.69 -30.68 -42.77
N VAL A 737 -16.39 -30.64 -41.47
CA VAL A 737 -15.82 -29.47 -40.81
C VAL A 737 -14.29 -29.54 -40.86
N LEU A 738 -13.68 -28.48 -41.40
CA LEU A 738 -12.25 -28.20 -41.29
C LEU A 738 -12.02 -27.20 -40.15
N SER A 739 -11.33 -27.61 -39.10
CA SER A 739 -10.91 -26.74 -38.00
C SER A 739 -9.49 -26.24 -38.22
N VAL A 740 -9.25 -24.94 -38.00
CA VAL A 740 -7.95 -24.29 -38.10
C VAL A 740 -7.59 -23.72 -36.73
N GLU A 741 -6.67 -24.41 -36.04
CA GLU A 741 -6.20 -24.08 -34.69
C GLU A 741 -4.82 -23.41 -34.77
N PHE A 742 -4.71 -22.20 -34.22
CA PHE A 742 -3.47 -21.44 -34.14
C PHE A 742 -3.10 -21.15 -32.69
N LYS A 743 -1.81 -21.26 -32.37
CA LYS A 743 -1.23 -20.89 -31.07
C LYS A 743 0.07 -20.13 -31.25
N ALA A 744 0.35 -19.23 -30.31
CA ALA A 744 1.64 -18.55 -30.21
C ALA A 744 2.17 -18.56 -28.77
N ALA A 745 3.46 -18.82 -28.58
CA ALA A 745 4.13 -18.69 -27.28
C ALA A 745 4.69 -17.27 -27.16
N LEU A 746 3.95 -16.40 -26.48
CA LEU A 746 4.31 -14.98 -26.31
C LEU A 746 5.58 -14.81 -25.45
N SER A 747 5.83 -15.74 -24.53
CA SER A 747 7.05 -15.87 -23.73
C SER A 747 8.26 -16.41 -24.49
N GLN A 748 8.11 -16.69 -25.80
CA GLN A 748 9.12 -17.33 -26.66
C GLN A 748 9.57 -18.73 -26.19
N SER A 749 8.76 -19.40 -25.37
CA SER A 749 8.99 -20.80 -25.01
C SER A 749 8.76 -21.72 -26.22
N THR A 750 9.55 -22.79 -26.33
CA THR A 750 9.28 -23.88 -27.29
C THR A 750 8.28 -24.90 -26.75
N ASP A 751 7.84 -24.77 -25.49
CA ASP A 751 6.80 -25.59 -24.89
C ASP A 751 5.42 -25.10 -25.35
N GLU A 752 4.73 -25.93 -26.12
CA GLU A 752 3.39 -25.60 -26.63
C GLU A 752 2.35 -25.47 -25.51
N SER A 753 2.55 -26.11 -24.35
CA SER A 753 1.62 -25.99 -23.22
C SER A 753 1.56 -24.57 -22.65
N LEU A 754 2.61 -23.77 -22.88
CA LEU A 754 2.70 -22.36 -22.50
C LEU A 754 2.25 -21.41 -23.62
N ALA A 755 1.76 -21.94 -24.75
CA ALA A 755 1.29 -21.13 -25.87
C ALA A 755 -0.17 -20.69 -25.69
N VAL A 756 -0.43 -19.41 -25.99
CA VAL A 756 -1.77 -18.85 -26.02
C VAL A 756 -2.52 -19.41 -27.23
N THR A 757 -3.73 -19.91 -27.00
CA THR A 757 -4.60 -20.46 -28.05
C THR A 757 -5.53 -19.36 -28.57
N PHE A 758 -5.50 -19.16 -29.88
CA PHE A 758 -6.30 -18.16 -30.57
C PHE A 758 -7.71 -18.68 -30.89
N PRO A 759 -8.67 -17.78 -31.14
CA PRO A 759 -10.02 -18.17 -31.52
C PRO A 759 -10.03 -19.17 -32.69
N LEU A 760 -10.74 -20.28 -32.50
CA LEU A 760 -10.82 -21.36 -33.49
C LEU A 760 -11.58 -20.90 -34.74
N ARG A 761 -11.01 -21.13 -35.93
CA ARG A 761 -11.73 -20.99 -37.19
C ARG A 761 -12.23 -22.35 -37.67
N THR A 762 -13.46 -22.39 -38.17
CA THR A 762 -14.07 -23.58 -38.77
C THR A 762 -14.64 -23.25 -40.14
N TYR A 763 -14.42 -24.14 -41.11
CA TYR A 763 -15.03 -24.09 -42.44
C TYR A 763 -15.81 -25.37 -42.71
N THR A 764 -16.94 -25.26 -43.39
CA THR A 764 -17.64 -26.37 -44.04
C THR A 764 -17.06 -26.56 -45.43
N ILE A 765 -16.56 -27.75 -45.73
CA ILE A 765 -15.99 -28.08 -47.04
C ILE A 765 -17.13 -28.26 -48.05
N ARG A 766 -16.99 -27.62 -49.21
CA ARG A 766 -17.82 -27.88 -50.40
C ARG A 766 -16.93 -28.55 -51.46
N GLY A 767 -17.20 -29.82 -51.74
CA GLY A 767 -16.50 -30.60 -52.76
C GLY A 767 -16.83 -30.13 -54.17
N GLU A 768 -15.98 -30.48 -55.14
CA GLU A 768 -16.25 -30.26 -56.56
C GLU A 768 -17.52 -31.04 -56.95
N GLN A 769 -18.55 -30.35 -57.47
CA GLN A 769 -19.67 -31.04 -58.11
C GLN A 769 -19.11 -31.81 -59.31
N GLN A 770 -19.21 -33.14 -59.28
CA GLN A 770 -18.92 -34.00 -60.43
C GLN A 770 -19.86 -33.73 -61.61
#